data_AF-A0A6G0SVA6-F1
#
_entry.id   AF-A0A6G0SVA6-F1
#
_cell.length_a   1.000
_cell.length_b   1.000
_cell.length_c   1.000
_cell.angle_alpha   90.00
_cell.angle_beta   90.00
_cell.angle_gamma   90.00
#
_symmetry.space_group_name_H-M   'P 1'
#
loop_
_entity.id
_entity.type
_entity.pdbx_description
1 polymer ?
#
loop_
_entity_poly.entity_id
_entity_poly.type
_entity_poly.pdbx_seq_one_letter_code
_entity_poly.pdbx_strand_id
1 'polypeptide(L)'
;MSLVRRSIKNKGAGLINTLINKLPIELHVPGYQYCGPGTNLGKRLARGDKGINPLDSACRDHDIAYENSNSIADRNKADFILEQRAWDRFKSKDSSLKEKAVAWGVTTAMKAKRKVGGGCGFKAALKATNKVLKKNVREKNLIKLTKKCLAVARKTFKTKKTKVPRTILIPKKGGVLPLIPIFAGLSALGALTGGVANVVKVANEFNRNKQSHLGKGLYLAPYKGNSYKIGIAPFKSGGDLSCEIFPPLEVENTAQMCLLSLQTNNSIPNIEPGCNAIGFRNFIGQNENVIIPSGSYELYQLESVIQKMMPDYITFFELKANSRTLKCIISCSHDVDLGVENSIAKLLGFRSVLYTTDVTADYIDDCKITHKSYHSFTPYSSSALPYNEEIRINVQNMDSYTLPCESYIFIEGKVYKPTDAAGEVRFSNNGLAFLFSEMRYEINGIEIQKLRSPGVSSCLKAYCSYTPNDLNALENMAWDSAMDSEDNKNFMTNNIFSRCIPLKHVFGFCEDYKKILLNCNQQLILNRASTDLDAIHVVGEGATAAVDKNKKITIELTKVTWKMPIIKVSDKEKLKLLKVLDSRKTLSCAFRTWDLCEYPVLPRNTSHSWTVKSSSLLEKPRFVLFGLQTSRKNNIETDAGRFDHCQLKNLKVHLNSEVYPYEDFRADFKNNTTTLLYKANTDFQKSYYERDYCEPLLSKHIFQNYVPIVVVDLSYQNDNVKSSTVDLRIDFETDTVIPEKTAAYCLILHDQIITYNPFSGDV
;
A
#
# COMPACT_ATOMS: atom_id res chain seq x y z
N MET A 1 -64.24 16.14 -48.03
CA MET A 1 -64.62 17.27 -47.15
C MET A 1 -63.75 17.20 -45.90
N SER A 2 -62.65 17.94 -45.88
CA SER A 2 -61.77 18.05 -44.72
C SER A 2 -62.22 19.24 -43.87
N LEU A 3 -62.43 19.01 -42.58
CA LEU A 3 -62.70 20.07 -41.62
C LEU A 3 -61.53 20.24 -40.66
N VAL A 4 -61.25 21.52 -40.45
CA VAL A 4 -60.04 22.14 -39.95
C VAL A 4 -60.31 22.72 -38.55
N ARG A 5 -59.31 22.58 -37.65
CA ARG A 5 -59.01 23.38 -36.43
C ARG A 5 -60.10 23.60 -35.38
N ARG A 6 -59.74 23.22 -34.15
CA ARG A 6 -59.38 24.17 -33.07
C ARG A 6 -58.63 23.43 -31.96
N SER A 7 -57.40 23.83 -31.67
CA SER A 7 -56.77 23.60 -30.36
C SER A 7 -56.24 24.92 -29.83
N ILE A 8 -56.50 25.10 -28.54
CA ILE A 8 -56.65 26.36 -27.82
C ILE A 8 -55.29 26.92 -27.44
N LYS A 9 -55.04 28.19 -27.80
CA LYS A 9 -53.95 28.99 -27.22
C LYS A 9 -54.30 29.33 -25.77
N ASN A 10 -53.81 28.57 -24.81
CA ASN A 10 -53.71 29.06 -23.44
C ASN A 10 -52.42 29.86 -23.29
N LYS A 11 -52.60 31.18 -23.18
CA LYS A 11 -51.56 32.15 -22.81
C LYS A 11 -51.20 31.95 -21.33
N GLY A 12 -49.98 31.52 -21.06
CA GLY A 12 -49.36 31.72 -19.74
C GLY A 12 -48.90 33.17 -19.62
N ALA A 13 -49.53 33.94 -18.73
CA ALA A 13 -49.20 35.32 -18.44
C ALA A 13 -47.81 35.42 -17.78
N GLY A 14 -46.88 36.13 -18.42
CA GLY A 14 -45.59 36.48 -17.83
C GLY A 14 -45.28 37.95 -18.13
N LEU A 15 -45.09 38.74 -17.07
CA LEU A 15 -44.74 40.18 -17.06
C LEU A 15 -43.53 40.59 -17.94
N ILE A 16 -42.85 39.64 -18.57
CA ILE A 16 -41.64 39.84 -19.39
C ILE A 16 -41.98 40.15 -20.85
N ASN A 17 -43.02 39.52 -21.44
CA ASN A 17 -43.36 39.74 -22.85
C ASN A 17 -44.04 41.09 -23.11
N THR A 18 -44.70 41.67 -22.11
CA THR A 18 -45.30 43.01 -22.19
C THR A 18 -44.26 44.13 -22.09
N LEU A 19 -43.08 43.85 -21.51
CA LEU A 19 -41.98 44.82 -21.37
C LEU A 19 -41.04 44.86 -22.58
N ILE A 20 -40.97 43.78 -23.37
CA ILE A 20 -40.11 43.68 -24.56
C ILE A 20 -40.68 44.53 -25.73
N ASN A 21 -42.01 44.62 -25.86
CA ASN A 21 -42.65 45.36 -26.96
C ASN A 21 -42.74 46.88 -26.75
N LYS A 22 -42.23 47.44 -25.64
CA LYS A 22 -42.39 48.87 -25.28
C LYS A 22 -41.09 49.66 -25.03
N LEU A 23 -39.92 49.15 -25.42
CA LEU A 23 -38.66 49.91 -25.27
C LEU A 23 -38.14 50.41 -26.63
N PRO A 24 -38.07 51.72 -26.86
CA PRO A 24 -37.74 52.31 -28.16
C PRO A 24 -36.24 52.58 -28.32
N ILE A 25 -35.36 51.61 -28.02
CA ILE A 25 -33.90 51.71 -28.30
C ILE A 25 -33.32 50.30 -28.51
N GLU A 26 -32.89 49.96 -29.72
CA GLU A 26 -32.11 48.74 -30.00
C GLU A 26 -30.74 48.84 -29.32
N LEU A 27 -30.39 47.89 -28.45
CA LEU A 27 -29.09 47.85 -27.75
C LEU A 27 -28.03 47.14 -28.63
N HIS A 28 -28.01 47.47 -29.91
CA HIS A 28 -27.19 46.82 -30.92
C HIS A 28 -25.79 47.45 -31.01
N VAL A 29 -24.74 46.65 -31.26
CA VAL A 29 -23.38 47.18 -31.38
C VAL A 29 -23.26 48.02 -32.66
N PRO A 30 -22.86 49.31 -32.58
CA PRO A 30 -22.80 50.17 -33.75
C PRO A 30 -21.89 49.62 -34.86
N GLY A 31 -22.46 49.39 -36.04
CA GLY A 31 -21.78 48.85 -37.21
C GLY A 31 -21.86 47.32 -37.38
N TYR A 32 -22.47 46.60 -36.44
CA TYR A 32 -22.76 45.16 -36.56
C TYR A 32 -24.18 44.96 -37.10
N GLN A 33 -24.45 43.79 -37.68
CA GLN A 33 -25.76 43.43 -38.21
C GLN A 33 -26.54 42.43 -37.36
N TYR A 34 -25.89 41.67 -36.48
CA TYR A 34 -26.57 40.65 -35.67
C TYR A 34 -26.13 40.66 -34.21
N CYS A 35 -24.93 41.15 -33.87
CA CYS A 35 -24.50 41.23 -32.47
C CYS A 35 -25.19 42.32 -31.64
N GLY A 36 -26.25 41.95 -30.93
CA GLY A 36 -26.85 42.74 -29.84
C GLY A 36 -28.24 42.25 -29.44
N PRO A 37 -28.71 42.49 -28.20
CA PRO A 37 -30.04 42.07 -27.80
C PRO A 37 -31.12 42.94 -28.45
N GLY A 38 -32.19 42.29 -28.92
CA GLY A 38 -33.32 42.94 -29.59
C GLY A 38 -33.17 43.09 -31.11
N THR A 39 -32.20 42.43 -31.74
CA THR A 39 -32.05 42.39 -33.20
C THR A 39 -33.32 41.83 -33.86
N ASN A 40 -33.89 42.57 -34.82
CA ASN A 40 -35.02 42.09 -35.61
C ASN A 40 -34.55 41.08 -36.69
N LEU A 41 -34.40 39.82 -36.29
CA LEU A 41 -33.85 38.76 -37.11
C LEU A 41 -34.65 38.55 -38.41
N GLY A 42 -35.98 38.47 -38.32
CA GLY A 42 -36.85 38.26 -39.48
C GLY A 42 -36.70 39.33 -40.57
N LYS A 43 -36.60 40.62 -40.20
CA LYS A 43 -36.38 41.71 -41.17
C LYS A 43 -35.00 41.65 -41.84
N ARG A 44 -33.96 41.21 -41.13
CA ARG A 44 -32.58 41.16 -41.64
C ARG A 44 -32.34 39.96 -42.54
N LEU A 45 -32.92 38.80 -42.20
CA LEU A 45 -32.92 37.62 -43.07
C LEU A 45 -33.69 37.85 -44.37
N ALA A 46 -34.85 38.52 -44.32
CA ALA A 46 -35.64 38.83 -45.51
C ALA A 46 -34.94 39.81 -46.49
N ARG A 47 -34.02 40.65 -45.98
CA ARG A 47 -33.19 41.54 -46.81
C ARG A 47 -31.89 40.89 -47.32
N GLY A 48 -31.55 39.69 -46.86
CA GLY A 48 -30.33 38.98 -47.26
C GLY A 48 -29.05 39.50 -46.59
N ASP A 49 -29.17 40.20 -45.46
CA ASP A 49 -28.05 40.82 -44.72
C ASP A 49 -27.03 39.73 -44.26
N LYS A 50 -25.78 39.76 -44.72
CA LYS A 50 -24.72 38.84 -44.27
C LYS A 50 -23.94 39.43 -43.10
N GLY A 51 -23.59 38.59 -42.11
CA GLY A 51 -22.78 39.03 -40.97
C GLY A 51 -21.47 39.68 -41.42
N ILE A 52 -21.18 40.88 -40.93
CA ILE A 52 -20.08 41.73 -41.44
C ILE A 52 -18.68 41.20 -41.13
N ASN A 53 -18.58 40.28 -40.17
CA ASN A 53 -17.37 39.53 -39.83
C ASN A 53 -17.78 38.18 -39.20
N PRO A 54 -16.83 37.27 -38.94
CA PRO A 54 -17.15 35.97 -38.39
C PRO A 54 -17.83 36.02 -37.01
N LEU A 55 -17.53 37.03 -36.18
CA LEU A 55 -18.23 37.24 -34.91
C LEU A 55 -19.72 37.58 -35.14
N ASP A 56 -20.00 38.49 -36.08
CA ASP A 56 -21.36 38.90 -36.41
C ASP A 56 -22.18 37.77 -37.05
N SER A 57 -21.52 36.92 -37.84
CA SER A 57 -22.13 35.69 -38.35
C SER A 57 -22.45 34.70 -37.22
N ALA A 58 -21.60 34.58 -36.21
CA ALA A 58 -21.90 33.75 -35.04
C ALA A 58 -23.09 34.29 -34.24
N CYS A 59 -23.22 35.61 -34.10
CA CYS A 59 -24.40 36.24 -33.48
C CYS A 59 -25.69 35.94 -34.28
N ARG A 60 -25.62 35.97 -35.62
CA ARG A 60 -26.76 35.59 -36.48
C ARG A 60 -27.20 34.14 -36.25
N ASP A 61 -26.25 33.21 -36.26
CA ASP A 61 -26.55 31.78 -36.09
C ASP A 61 -27.17 31.50 -34.71
N HIS A 62 -26.70 32.20 -33.68
CA HIS A 62 -27.28 32.15 -32.33
C HIS A 62 -28.74 32.62 -32.31
N ASP A 63 -29.04 33.76 -32.93
CA ASP A 63 -30.39 34.30 -32.95
C ASP A 63 -31.36 33.37 -33.71
N ILE A 64 -30.92 32.76 -34.81
CA ILE A 64 -31.69 31.75 -35.56
C ILE A 64 -31.98 30.53 -34.67
N ALA A 65 -30.97 30.02 -33.96
CA ALA A 65 -31.15 28.90 -33.04
C ALA A 65 -32.14 29.24 -31.90
N TYR A 66 -32.15 30.48 -31.45
CA TYR A 66 -33.06 30.98 -30.42
C TYR A 66 -34.52 31.12 -30.89
N GLU A 67 -34.72 31.47 -32.16
CA GLU A 67 -36.04 31.58 -32.79
C GLU A 67 -36.63 30.20 -33.13
N ASN A 68 -35.79 29.24 -33.54
CA ASN A 68 -36.21 27.90 -33.93
C ASN A 68 -36.58 26.97 -32.77
N SER A 69 -36.11 27.22 -31.55
CA SER A 69 -36.44 26.37 -30.38
C SER A 69 -36.78 27.19 -29.13
N ASN A 70 -37.84 26.76 -28.44
CA ASN A 70 -38.21 27.25 -27.11
C ASN A 70 -37.68 26.36 -25.97
N SER A 71 -36.96 25.28 -26.28
CA SER A 71 -36.36 24.39 -25.29
C SER A 71 -35.21 25.07 -24.56
N ILE A 72 -35.19 24.95 -23.24
CA ILE A 72 -34.11 25.47 -22.38
C ILE A 72 -32.77 24.81 -22.73
N ALA A 73 -32.77 23.52 -23.05
CA ALA A 73 -31.55 22.79 -23.39
C ALA A 73 -30.91 23.30 -24.69
N ASP A 74 -31.72 23.52 -25.74
CA ASP A 74 -31.25 24.00 -27.03
C ASP A 74 -30.74 25.44 -26.96
N ARG A 75 -31.40 26.29 -26.16
CA ARG A 75 -30.99 27.67 -25.92
C ARG A 75 -29.68 27.78 -25.13
N ASN A 76 -29.51 26.92 -24.13
CA ASN A 76 -28.24 26.81 -23.39
C ASN A 76 -27.10 26.34 -24.29
N LYS A 77 -27.39 25.43 -25.24
CA LYS A 77 -26.45 24.98 -26.27
C LYS A 77 -26.09 26.11 -27.23
N ALA A 78 -27.06 26.89 -27.70
CA ALA A 78 -26.82 28.06 -28.55
C ALA A 78 -25.96 29.13 -27.84
N ASP A 79 -26.27 29.46 -26.58
CA ASP A 79 -25.48 30.39 -25.77
C ASP A 79 -24.03 29.90 -25.59
N PHE A 80 -23.82 28.59 -25.40
CA PHE A 80 -22.48 28.02 -25.27
C PHE A 80 -21.68 28.10 -26.57
N ILE A 81 -22.31 27.80 -27.71
CA ILE A 81 -21.68 27.86 -29.03
C ILE A 81 -21.26 29.31 -29.35
N LEU A 82 -22.13 30.29 -29.08
CA LEU A 82 -21.80 31.70 -29.28
C LEU A 82 -20.64 32.15 -28.39
N GLU A 83 -20.61 31.71 -27.12
CA GLU A 83 -19.49 32.01 -26.21
C GLU A 83 -18.15 31.53 -26.77
N GLN A 84 -18.09 30.27 -27.24
CA GLN A 84 -16.87 29.68 -27.77
C GLN A 84 -16.42 30.39 -29.06
N ARG A 85 -17.33 30.56 -30.02
CA ARG A 85 -17.00 31.23 -31.29
C ARG A 85 -16.54 32.68 -31.08
N ALA A 86 -17.14 33.40 -30.14
CA ALA A 86 -16.68 34.74 -29.78
C ALA A 86 -15.29 34.71 -29.11
N TRP A 87 -15.01 33.72 -28.26
CA TRP A 87 -13.72 33.59 -27.61
C TRP A 87 -12.59 33.26 -28.59
N ASP A 88 -12.87 32.44 -29.59
CA ASP A 88 -11.92 32.12 -30.64
C ASP A 88 -11.62 33.34 -31.50
N ARG A 89 -12.65 34.15 -31.85
CA ARG A 89 -12.44 35.43 -32.56
C ARG A 89 -11.65 36.45 -31.75
N PHE A 90 -11.80 36.48 -30.42
CA PHE A 90 -10.97 37.33 -29.57
C PHE A 90 -9.48 36.95 -29.64
N LYS A 91 -9.17 35.64 -29.67
CA LYS A 91 -7.81 35.11 -29.71
C LYS A 91 -7.17 35.16 -31.08
N SER A 92 -7.97 35.19 -32.15
CA SER A 92 -7.48 35.06 -33.51
C SER A 92 -6.52 36.20 -33.91
N LYS A 93 -5.52 35.90 -34.73
CA LYS A 93 -4.53 36.91 -35.16
C LYS A 93 -5.06 37.82 -36.28
N ASP A 94 -5.99 37.32 -37.09
CA ASP A 94 -6.63 38.01 -38.21
C ASP A 94 -7.80 38.94 -37.83
N SER A 95 -8.25 38.92 -36.57
CA SER A 95 -9.35 39.78 -36.12
C SER A 95 -8.86 41.20 -35.76
N SER A 96 -9.62 42.20 -36.20
CA SER A 96 -9.31 43.60 -35.92
C SER A 96 -9.45 43.92 -34.42
N LEU A 97 -8.74 44.94 -33.92
CA LEU A 97 -8.82 45.36 -32.51
C LEU A 97 -10.26 45.69 -32.08
N LYS A 98 -11.07 46.26 -32.98
CA LYS A 98 -12.48 46.55 -32.75
C LYS A 98 -13.32 45.27 -32.66
N GLU A 99 -13.08 44.30 -33.53
CA GLU A 99 -13.74 42.98 -33.47
C GLU A 99 -13.37 42.21 -32.21
N LYS A 100 -12.09 42.22 -31.80
CA LYS A 100 -11.64 41.59 -30.56
C LYS A 100 -12.33 42.18 -29.33
N ALA A 101 -12.46 43.50 -29.26
CA ALA A 101 -13.13 44.15 -28.14
C ALA A 101 -14.61 43.75 -28.03
N VAL A 102 -15.32 43.66 -29.17
CA VAL A 102 -16.71 43.23 -29.23
C VAL A 102 -16.83 41.74 -28.92
N ALA A 103 -15.94 40.91 -29.47
CA ALA A 103 -15.89 39.46 -29.24
C ALA A 103 -15.71 39.13 -27.75
N TRP A 104 -14.78 39.81 -27.08
CA TRP A 104 -14.59 39.68 -25.63
C TRP A 104 -15.83 40.10 -24.83
N GLY A 105 -16.51 41.17 -25.26
CA GLY A 105 -17.77 41.61 -24.68
C GLY A 105 -18.87 40.54 -24.80
N VAL A 106 -19.01 39.93 -25.98
CA VAL A 106 -19.98 38.86 -26.26
C VAL A 106 -19.66 37.60 -25.45
N THR A 107 -18.39 37.15 -25.41
CA THR A 107 -17.98 36.00 -24.57
C THR A 107 -18.34 36.24 -23.10
N THR A 108 -18.06 37.44 -22.61
CA THR A 108 -18.34 37.79 -21.20
C THR A 108 -19.84 37.81 -20.93
N ALA A 109 -20.64 38.35 -21.85
CA ALA A 109 -22.09 38.39 -21.75
C ALA A 109 -22.71 36.98 -21.77
N MET A 110 -22.29 36.12 -22.70
CA MET A 110 -22.79 34.74 -22.80
C MET A 110 -22.39 33.90 -21.60
N LYS A 111 -21.15 34.06 -21.13
CA LYS A 111 -20.67 33.38 -19.91
C LYS A 111 -21.42 33.82 -18.67
N ALA A 112 -21.79 35.10 -18.58
CA ALA A 112 -22.65 35.60 -17.51
C ALA A 112 -24.07 35.06 -17.62
N LYS A 113 -24.65 35.07 -18.82
CA LYS A 113 -26.01 34.56 -19.10
C LYS A 113 -26.15 33.07 -18.76
N ARG A 114 -25.18 32.24 -19.17
CA ARG A 114 -25.13 30.80 -18.83
C ARG A 114 -24.95 30.51 -17.34
N LYS A 115 -24.35 31.43 -16.59
CA LYS A 115 -24.07 31.25 -15.15
C LYS A 115 -25.19 31.71 -14.24
N VAL A 116 -25.98 32.69 -14.68
CA VAL A 116 -26.89 33.43 -13.78
C VAL A 116 -28.36 33.17 -14.11
N GLY A 117 -28.68 32.64 -15.30
CA GLY A 117 -30.06 32.65 -15.79
C GLY A 117 -30.52 34.09 -16.06
N GLY A 118 -31.51 34.30 -16.93
CA GLY A 118 -31.86 35.61 -17.49
C GLY A 118 -32.51 36.64 -16.54
N GLY A 119 -31.91 36.91 -15.37
CA GLY A 119 -32.44 37.78 -14.32
C GLY A 119 -31.62 39.07 -14.03
N CYS A 120 -32.24 39.91 -13.20
CA CYS A 120 -32.08 41.36 -12.99
C CYS A 120 -30.67 41.93 -12.66
N GLY A 121 -29.65 41.10 -12.44
CA GLY A 121 -28.30 41.54 -12.06
C GLY A 121 -27.45 42.11 -13.21
N PHE A 122 -27.66 41.63 -14.44
CA PHE A 122 -26.86 42.04 -15.61
C PHE A 122 -27.13 43.50 -16.02
N LYS A 123 -28.39 43.94 -15.91
CA LYS A 123 -28.81 45.31 -16.28
C LYS A 123 -28.21 46.36 -15.33
N ALA A 124 -28.07 46.03 -14.05
CA ALA A 124 -27.44 46.88 -13.04
C ALA A 124 -25.93 47.02 -13.27
N ALA A 125 -25.25 45.91 -13.61
CA ALA A 125 -23.83 45.92 -13.93
C ALA A 125 -23.51 46.74 -15.18
N LEU A 126 -24.28 46.58 -16.26
CA LEU A 126 -24.13 47.37 -17.50
C LEU A 126 -24.33 48.87 -17.28
N LYS A 127 -25.30 49.26 -16.44
CA LYS A 127 -25.56 50.68 -16.12
C LYS A 127 -24.39 51.28 -15.32
N ALA A 128 -23.79 50.51 -14.42
CA ALA A 128 -22.65 50.94 -13.62
C ALA A 128 -21.36 51.08 -14.46
N THR A 129 -21.06 50.13 -15.36
CA THR A 129 -19.89 50.23 -16.25
C THR A 129 -20.02 51.35 -17.28
N ASN A 130 -21.22 51.58 -17.85
CA ASN A 130 -21.44 52.70 -18.76
C ASN A 130 -21.22 54.08 -18.09
N LYS A 131 -21.51 54.22 -16.79
CA LYS A 131 -21.23 55.44 -16.03
C LYS A 131 -19.73 55.68 -15.86
N VAL A 132 -18.93 54.62 -15.73
CA VAL A 132 -17.46 54.68 -15.61
C VAL A 132 -16.82 54.99 -16.95
N LEU A 133 -17.31 54.39 -18.03
CA LEU A 133 -16.87 54.67 -19.41
C LEU A 133 -17.11 56.13 -19.79
N LYS A 134 -18.32 56.66 -19.51
CA LYS A 134 -18.64 58.08 -19.77
C LYS A 134 -17.78 59.06 -18.95
N LYS A 135 -17.31 58.68 -17.75
CA LYS A 135 -16.41 59.50 -16.93
C LYS A 135 -14.93 59.44 -17.36
N ASN A 136 -14.52 58.43 -18.12
CA ASN A 136 -13.12 58.21 -18.50
C ASN A 136 -12.90 58.24 -20.03
N VAL A 137 -13.73 58.99 -20.77
CA VAL A 137 -13.71 59.07 -22.24
C VAL A 137 -12.34 59.52 -22.81
N ARG A 138 -11.51 60.21 -22.03
CA ARG A 138 -10.17 60.67 -22.44
C ARG A 138 -9.03 59.67 -22.14
N GLU A 139 -9.30 58.54 -21.49
CA GLU A 139 -8.29 57.53 -21.13
C GLU A 139 -7.91 56.67 -22.35
N LYS A 140 -6.76 56.96 -22.98
CA LYS A 140 -6.26 56.21 -24.16
C LYS A 140 -5.69 54.82 -23.81
N ASN A 141 -5.38 54.55 -22.54
CA ASN A 141 -4.81 53.27 -22.11
C ASN A 141 -5.92 52.24 -21.81
N LEU A 142 -6.16 51.36 -22.79
CA LEU A 142 -7.23 50.37 -22.78
C LEU A 142 -7.18 49.46 -21.55
N ILE A 143 -5.99 49.03 -21.11
CA ILE A 143 -5.82 48.09 -19.99
C ILE A 143 -6.27 48.74 -18.68
N LYS A 144 -5.98 50.03 -18.51
CA LYS A 144 -6.34 50.80 -17.31
C LYS A 144 -7.84 51.07 -17.25
N LEU A 145 -8.46 51.39 -18.39
CA LEU A 145 -9.91 51.56 -18.50
C LEU A 145 -10.66 50.24 -18.25
N THR A 146 -10.13 49.13 -18.77
CA THR A 146 -10.70 47.79 -18.58
C THR A 146 -10.65 47.36 -17.12
N LYS A 147 -9.53 47.61 -16.42
CA LYS A 147 -9.42 47.33 -14.97
C LYS A 147 -10.40 48.14 -14.13
N LYS A 148 -10.60 49.43 -14.43
CA LYS A 148 -11.58 50.29 -13.74
C LYS A 148 -13.02 49.78 -13.91
N CYS A 149 -13.39 49.41 -15.14
CA CYS A 149 -14.72 48.85 -15.44
C CYS A 149 -14.93 47.49 -14.76
N LEU A 150 -13.91 46.64 -14.77
CA LEU A 150 -13.96 45.31 -14.15
C LEU A 150 -14.08 45.38 -12.62
N ALA A 151 -13.42 46.35 -11.98
CA ALA A 151 -13.52 46.55 -10.53
C ALA A 151 -14.93 46.97 -10.09
N VAL A 152 -15.58 47.86 -10.87
CA VAL A 152 -16.95 48.30 -10.58
C VAL A 152 -17.94 47.17 -10.84
N ALA A 153 -17.81 46.43 -11.96
CA ALA A 153 -18.63 45.26 -12.22
C ALA A 153 -18.50 44.22 -11.09
N ARG A 154 -17.29 43.92 -10.62
CA ARG A 154 -17.05 43.01 -9.50
C ARG A 154 -17.66 43.48 -8.18
N LYS A 155 -17.70 44.79 -7.91
CA LYS A 155 -18.38 45.34 -6.73
C LYS A 155 -19.90 45.21 -6.82
N THR A 156 -20.47 45.41 -8.01
CA THR A 156 -21.92 45.27 -8.25
C THR A 156 -22.41 43.82 -8.21
N PHE A 157 -21.52 42.85 -8.51
CA PHE A 157 -21.81 41.40 -8.49
C PHE A 157 -21.43 40.69 -7.18
N LYS A 158 -21.45 41.36 -6.02
CA LYS A 158 -21.17 40.69 -4.73
C LYS A 158 -22.29 39.70 -4.36
N THR A 159 -22.17 38.46 -4.85
CA THR A 159 -22.68 37.22 -4.25
C THR A 159 -21.79 36.05 -4.66
N LYS A 160 -21.69 35.08 -3.74
CA LYS A 160 -20.76 33.93 -3.69
C LYS A 160 -20.56 33.21 -5.02
N LYS A 161 -19.30 32.81 -5.27
CA LYS A 161 -18.83 32.09 -6.48
C LYS A 161 -19.62 30.80 -6.70
N THR A 162 -20.58 30.82 -7.61
CA THR A 162 -21.14 29.61 -8.23
C THR A 162 -20.22 29.15 -9.38
N LYS A 163 -19.65 27.95 -9.25
CA LYS A 163 -18.96 27.22 -10.33
C LYS A 163 -20.02 26.44 -11.13
N VAL A 164 -19.95 26.56 -12.46
CA VAL A 164 -20.65 25.72 -13.44
C VAL A 164 -20.03 24.31 -13.37
N PRO A 165 -20.79 23.24 -13.62
CA PRO A 165 -20.33 21.88 -13.40
C PRO A 165 -19.26 21.53 -14.43
N ARG A 166 -18.10 21.11 -13.93
CA ARG A 166 -17.10 20.36 -14.69
C ARG A 166 -17.06 18.98 -14.07
N THR A 167 -17.33 17.97 -14.88
CA THR A 167 -17.06 16.57 -14.56
C THR A 167 -15.56 16.43 -14.29
N ILE A 168 -15.20 16.04 -13.07
CA ILE A 168 -13.83 15.76 -12.64
C ILE A 168 -13.84 14.37 -12.00
N LEU A 169 -12.95 13.52 -12.47
CA LEU A 169 -12.62 12.21 -11.90
C LEU A 169 -11.96 12.42 -10.53
N ILE A 170 -12.41 11.72 -9.49
CA ILE A 170 -11.77 11.72 -8.17
C ILE A 170 -10.88 10.47 -8.02
N PRO A 171 -9.55 10.53 -8.21
CA PRO A 171 -8.69 9.43 -7.81
C PRO A 171 -8.17 9.71 -6.40
N LYS A 172 -8.87 9.27 -5.33
CA LYS A 172 -8.25 9.16 -4.00
C LYS A 172 -8.68 7.90 -3.24
N LYS A 173 -7.65 7.26 -2.69
CA LYS A 173 -7.55 5.89 -2.17
C LYS A 173 -8.47 5.63 -0.97
N GLY A 174 -9.33 4.62 -1.11
CA GLY A 174 -9.95 3.84 -0.04
C GLY A 174 -9.28 2.47 0.15
N GLY A 175 -9.62 1.70 1.19
CA GLY A 175 -9.14 0.33 1.44
C GLY A 175 -9.61 -0.69 0.40
N VAL A 176 -9.15 -1.94 0.52
CA VAL A 176 -9.50 -3.08 -0.38
C VAL A 176 -11.02 -3.26 -0.44
N LEU A 177 -11.61 -3.34 -1.65
CA LEU A 177 -13.02 -3.74 -1.82
C LEU A 177 -13.18 -5.23 -1.43
N PRO A 178 -14.09 -5.59 -0.52
CA PRO A 178 -14.57 -6.96 -0.40
C PRO A 178 -15.56 -7.22 -1.54
N LEU A 179 -15.03 -7.55 -2.73
CA LEU A 179 -15.87 -7.94 -3.87
C LEU A 179 -16.48 -9.31 -3.60
N ILE A 180 -17.81 -9.40 -3.58
CA ILE A 180 -18.53 -10.68 -3.52
C ILE A 180 -18.69 -11.18 -4.96
N PRO A 181 -18.17 -12.36 -5.33
CA PRO A 181 -18.51 -12.98 -6.59
C PRO A 181 -19.97 -13.48 -6.54
N ILE A 182 -20.87 -12.78 -7.23
CA ILE A 182 -22.26 -13.22 -7.44
C ILE A 182 -22.28 -14.11 -8.70
N PHE A 183 -22.60 -15.39 -8.53
CA PHE A 183 -22.80 -16.32 -9.65
C PHE A 183 -24.21 -16.11 -10.23
N ALA A 184 -24.36 -15.21 -11.19
CA ALA A 184 -25.63 -15.02 -11.90
C ALA A 184 -25.78 -16.05 -13.04
N GLY A 185 -26.91 -16.77 -13.04
CA GLY A 185 -27.29 -17.71 -14.09
C GLY A 185 -27.71 -17.03 -15.40
N LEU A 186 -27.37 -17.71 -16.51
CA LEU A 186 -27.79 -17.58 -17.92
C LEU A 186 -28.40 -16.25 -18.41
N SER A 187 -27.69 -15.60 -19.33
CA SER A 187 -28.27 -15.05 -20.57
C SER A 187 -27.23 -15.00 -21.69
N ALA A 188 -27.60 -15.54 -22.86
CA ALA A 188 -26.75 -15.71 -24.04
C ALA A 188 -26.52 -14.41 -24.85
N LEU A 189 -25.51 -14.47 -25.73
CA LEU A 189 -25.10 -13.55 -26.82
C LEU A 189 -24.11 -12.40 -26.52
N GLY A 190 -22.95 -12.46 -27.20
CA GLY A 190 -22.23 -11.27 -27.68
C GLY A 190 -20.73 -11.20 -27.40
N ALA A 191 -19.91 -11.84 -28.23
CA ALA A 191 -18.44 -11.73 -28.18
C ALA A 191 -17.94 -10.35 -28.66
N LEU A 192 -16.89 -9.79 -28.02
CA LEU A 192 -15.58 -9.45 -28.61
C LEU A 192 -14.80 -8.36 -27.83
N THR A 193 -13.48 -8.59 -27.74
CA THR A 193 -12.35 -7.68 -27.41
C THR A 193 -12.00 -7.52 -25.92
N GLY A 194 -10.91 -8.05 -25.34
CA GLY A 194 -9.78 -8.88 -25.78
C GLY A 194 -8.76 -8.99 -24.62
N GLY A 195 -8.15 -10.17 -24.38
CA GLY A 195 -6.95 -10.27 -23.51
C GLY A 195 -6.73 -11.49 -22.58
N VAL A 196 -6.65 -12.72 -23.15
CA VAL A 196 -5.78 -13.88 -22.78
C VAL A 196 -5.99 -14.71 -21.47
N ALA A 197 -6.47 -15.96 -21.71
CA ALA A 197 -6.13 -17.28 -21.11
C ALA A 197 -6.69 -17.77 -19.74
N ASN A 198 -7.79 -18.53 -19.79
CA ASN A 198 -7.80 -19.99 -19.55
C ASN A 198 -9.24 -20.55 -19.63
N VAL A 199 -9.62 -21.11 -20.78
CA VAL A 199 -10.79 -22.01 -20.87
C VAL A 199 -10.31 -23.40 -20.46
N VAL A 200 -10.59 -23.82 -19.24
CA VAL A 200 -10.26 -25.17 -18.75
C VAL A 200 -11.46 -26.07 -19.07
N LYS A 201 -11.35 -26.86 -20.15
CA LYS A 201 -12.29 -27.93 -20.46
C LYS A 201 -11.89 -29.16 -19.62
N VAL A 202 -12.50 -29.34 -18.46
CA VAL A 202 -12.35 -30.57 -17.65
C VAL A 202 -13.71 -31.27 -17.62
N ALA A 203 -13.85 -32.30 -18.45
CA ALA A 203 -14.96 -33.24 -18.39
C ALA A 203 -14.53 -34.40 -17.49
N ASN A 204 -14.85 -34.33 -16.20
CA ASN A 204 -14.73 -35.46 -15.28
C ASN A 204 -16.12 -35.84 -14.78
N GLU A 205 -16.41 -37.14 -14.73
CA GLU A 205 -17.63 -37.70 -14.14
C GLU A 205 -17.72 -37.33 -12.65
N PHE A 206 -18.80 -36.65 -12.27
CA PHE A 206 -19.02 -36.19 -10.89
C PHE A 206 -19.35 -37.38 -9.98
N ASN A 207 -18.59 -37.53 -8.90
CA ASN A 207 -18.78 -38.60 -7.92
C ASN A 207 -19.64 -38.10 -6.74
N ARG A 208 -20.82 -38.69 -6.52
CA ARG A 208 -21.92 -38.14 -5.68
C ARG A 208 -21.59 -37.88 -4.21
N ASN A 209 -20.50 -38.45 -3.69
CA ASN A 209 -20.17 -38.42 -2.26
C ASN A 209 -18.95 -37.54 -1.94
N LYS A 210 -18.34 -36.87 -2.92
CA LYS A 210 -17.12 -36.07 -2.71
C LYS A 210 -17.16 -34.73 -3.44
N GLN A 211 -16.50 -33.74 -2.84
CA GLN A 211 -16.27 -32.43 -3.42
C GLN A 211 -15.45 -32.56 -4.72
N SER A 212 -15.94 -31.94 -5.79
CA SER A 212 -15.33 -31.98 -7.12
C SER A 212 -14.73 -30.62 -7.45
N HIS A 213 -13.42 -30.56 -7.63
CA HIS A 213 -12.68 -29.32 -7.83
C HIS A 213 -12.64 -28.95 -9.32
N LEU A 214 -13.03 -27.70 -9.63
CA LEU A 214 -13.03 -27.12 -10.98
C LEU A 214 -11.79 -26.24 -11.23
N GLY A 215 -10.76 -26.36 -10.37
CA GLY A 215 -9.52 -25.60 -10.39
C GLY A 215 -8.90 -25.48 -8.99
N LYS A 216 -7.81 -24.70 -8.85
CA LYS A 216 -7.07 -24.54 -7.57
C LYS A 216 -7.79 -23.71 -6.48
N GLY A 217 -9.04 -23.30 -6.71
CA GLY A 217 -9.81 -22.50 -5.75
C GLY A 217 -11.33 -22.50 -5.95
N LEU A 218 -11.87 -23.24 -6.92
CA LEU A 218 -13.32 -23.35 -7.17
C LEU A 218 -13.73 -24.81 -7.09
N TYR A 219 -14.82 -25.11 -6.38
CA TYR A 219 -15.30 -26.47 -6.19
C TYR A 219 -16.82 -26.57 -6.15
N LEU A 220 -17.32 -27.77 -6.46
CA LEU A 220 -18.71 -28.18 -6.26
C LEU A 220 -18.77 -29.20 -5.13
N ALA A 221 -19.69 -29.03 -4.19
CA ALA A 221 -19.92 -29.98 -3.10
C ALA A 221 -21.37 -30.51 -3.14
N PRO A 222 -21.60 -31.79 -2.84
CA PRO A 222 -22.95 -32.34 -2.72
C PRO A 222 -23.76 -31.58 -1.67
N TYR A 223 -25.03 -31.34 -1.96
CA TYR A 223 -26.02 -30.77 -1.05
C TYR A 223 -27.29 -31.64 -1.06
N LYS A 224 -28.17 -31.48 -0.07
CA LYS A 224 -29.32 -32.38 0.19
C LYS A 224 -30.04 -32.83 -1.10
N GLY A 225 -30.22 -34.13 -1.29
CA GLY A 225 -30.84 -34.70 -2.50
C GLY A 225 -29.89 -34.80 -3.70
N ASN A 226 -30.41 -34.69 -4.93
CA ASN A 226 -29.62 -34.64 -6.17
C ASN A 226 -29.09 -33.22 -6.48
N SER A 227 -28.72 -32.45 -5.45
CA SER A 227 -28.33 -31.05 -5.60
C SER A 227 -26.88 -30.77 -5.24
N TYR A 228 -26.35 -29.66 -5.75
CA TYR A 228 -24.95 -29.24 -5.54
C TYR A 228 -24.85 -27.77 -5.12
N LYS A 229 -23.85 -27.46 -4.28
CA LYS A 229 -23.45 -26.09 -3.92
C LYS A 229 -22.11 -25.71 -4.54
N ILE A 230 -21.89 -24.42 -4.80
CA ILE A 230 -20.64 -23.88 -5.36
C ILE A 230 -19.84 -23.18 -4.24
N GLY A 231 -18.57 -23.54 -4.10
CA GLY A 231 -17.66 -22.93 -3.13
C GLY A 231 -16.39 -22.39 -3.77
N ILE A 232 -15.90 -21.27 -3.25
CA ILE A 232 -14.59 -20.70 -3.58
C ILE A 232 -13.70 -20.79 -2.35
N ALA A 233 -12.55 -21.47 -2.47
CA ALA A 233 -11.50 -21.48 -1.47
C ALA A 233 -10.49 -20.38 -1.80
N PRO A 234 -10.25 -19.40 -0.92
CA PRO A 234 -9.21 -18.41 -1.13
C PRO A 234 -7.82 -19.05 -1.09
N PHE A 235 -6.89 -18.51 -1.88
CA PHE A 235 -5.48 -18.88 -1.79
C PHE A 235 -4.92 -18.32 -0.48
N LYS A 236 -4.76 -19.24 0.49
CA LYS A 236 -4.21 -19.04 1.85
C LYS A 236 -5.12 -18.27 2.84
N SER A 237 -5.27 -18.90 4.01
CA SER A 237 -5.82 -18.45 5.29
C SER A 237 -7.25 -17.88 5.34
N GLY A 238 -8.17 -18.68 5.88
CA GLY A 238 -9.25 -18.21 6.76
C GLY A 238 -10.52 -17.65 6.11
N GLY A 239 -11.37 -18.54 5.56
CA GLY A 239 -12.77 -18.26 5.25
C GLY A 239 -13.21 -18.80 3.89
N ASP A 240 -14.03 -19.86 3.87
CA ASP A 240 -14.68 -20.32 2.65
C ASP A 240 -15.84 -19.38 2.29
N LEU A 241 -15.82 -18.80 1.08
CA LEU A 241 -16.98 -18.12 0.51
C LEU A 241 -17.78 -19.17 -0.27
N SER A 242 -18.80 -19.74 0.37
CA SER A 242 -19.76 -20.63 -0.28
C SER A 242 -21.08 -19.91 -0.50
N CYS A 243 -21.64 -20.04 -1.71
CA CYS A 243 -22.97 -19.54 -2.03
C CYS A 243 -23.92 -20.74 -2.23
N GLU A 244 -25.03 -20.76 -1.50
CA GLU A 244 -26.11 -21.71 -1.75
C GLU A 244 -26.98 -21.18 -2.89
N ILE A 245 -27.04 -21.92 -4.00
CA ILE A 245 -27.92 -21.58 -5.12
C ILE A 245 -29.33 -22.06 -4.76
N PHE A 246 -30.30 -21.14 -4.74
CA PHE A 246 -31.71 -21.44 -4.51
C PHE A 246 -32.56 -21.03 -5.73
N PRO A 247 -33.40 -21.91 -6.29
CA PRO A 247 -33.55 -23.32 -5.90
C PRO A 247 -32.27 -24.13 -6.22
N PRO A 248 -32.02 -25.22 -5.46
CA PRO A 248 -30.87 -26.08 -5.69
C PRO A 248 -30.81 -26.55 -7.14
N LEU A 249 -29.60 -26.59 -7.71
CA LEU A 249 -29.40 -27.08 -9.07
C LEU A 249 -29.63 -28.60 -9.10
N GLU A 250 -30.77 -29.03 -9.64
CA GLU A 250 -31.09 -30.43 -9.85
C GLU A 250 -30.50 -30.88 -11.19
N VAL A 251 -29.64 -31.89 -11.16
CA VAL A 251 -28.92 -32.36 -12.35
C VAL A 251 -29.09 -33.88 -12.48
N GLU A 252 -29.46 -34.35 -13.67
CA GLU A 252 -29.54 -35.77 -13.96
C GLU A 252 -28.16 -36.43 -13.93
N ASN A 253 -28.12 -37.74 -13.64
CA ASN A 253 -26.90 -38.51 -13.41
C ASN A 253 -25.94 -38.59 -14.61
N THR A 254 -26.41 -38.22 -15.80
CA THR A 254 -25.67 -38.24 -17.07
C THR A 254 -25.22 -36.86 -17.52
N ALA A 255 -25.60 -35.78 -16.82
CA ALA A 255 -25.29 -34.42 -17.23
C ALA A 255 -23.86 -34.01 -16.86
N GLN A 256 -23.19 -33.33 -17.79
CA GLN A 256 -21.86 -32.76 -17.61
C GLN A 256 -21.97 -31.25 -17.40
N MET A 257 -21.35 -30.73 -16.35
CA MET A 257 -21.30 -29.29 -16.05
C MET A 257 -19.93 -28.72 -16.44
N CYS A 258 -19.92 -27.55 -17.09
CA CYS A 258 -18.70 -26.85 -17.49
C CYS A 258 -18.77 -25.39 -17.05
N LEU A 259 -17.67 -24.84 -16.53
CA LEU A 259 -17.56 -23.41 -16.25
C LEU A 259 -17.30 -22.64 -17.55
N LEU A 260 -18.33 -21.96 -18.05
CA LEU A 260 -18.23 -21.22 -19.32
C LEU A 260 -17.48 -19.88 -19.17
N SER A 261 -17.72 -19.17 -18.06
CA SER A 261 -17.14 -17.85 -17.77
C SER A 261 -17.20 -17.56 -16.26
N LEU A 262 -16.17 -16.89 -15.73
CA LEU A 262 -16.18 -16.29 -14.40
C LEU A 262 -16.17 -14.77 -14.57
N GLN A 263 -17.26 -14.11 -14.23
CA GLN A 263 -17.37 -12.66 -14.30
C GLN A 263 -17.34 -12.09 -12.87
N THR A 264 -16.44 -11.15 -12.61
CA THR A 264 -16.45 -10.39 -11.36
C THR A 264 -17.31 -9.15 -11.58
N ASN A 265 -18.53 -9.18 -11.08
CA ASN A 265 -19.38 -8.00 -11.07
C ASN A 265 -18.93 -7.17 -9.88
N ASN A 266 -18.66 -5.87 -10.08
CA ASN A 266 -18.22 -4.92 -9.04
C ASN A 266 -19.32 -4.71 -7.98
N SER A 267 -19.67 -5.78 -7.28
CA SER A 267 -20.78 -5.88 -6.34
C SER A 267 -20.25 -5.54 -4.97
N ILE A 268 -20.92 -4.61 -4.30
CA ILE A 268 -20.61 -4.25 -2.93
C ILE A 268 -21.34 -5.21 -1.98
N PRO A 269 -20.84 -5.43 -0.75
CA PRO A 269 -21.59 -6.18 0.26
C PRO A 269 -22.96 -5.53 0.52
N ASN A 270 -23.92 -6.33 1.00
CA ASN A 270 -25.28 -5.89 1.25
C ASN A 270 -25.31 -4.61 2.10
N ILE A 271 -26.10 -3.65 1.65
CA ILE A 271 -26.42 -2.46 2.42
C ILE A 271 -27.45 -2.85 3.49
N GLU A 272 -27.09 -2.68 4.76
CA GLU A 272 -27.93 -3.03 5.91
C GLU A 272 -28.26 -1.79 6.76
N PRO A 273 -29.34 -1.81 7.55
CA PRO A 273 -29.64 -0.74 8.49
C PRO A 273 -28.46 -0.56 9.46
N GLY A 274 -27.81 0.61 9.42
CA GLY A 274 -26.57 0.88 10.18
C GLY A 274 -25.34 1.18 9.32
N CYS A 275 -25.38 0.87 8.02
CA CYS A 275 -24.34 1.25 7.05
C CYS A 275 -24.96 1.62 5.69
N ASN A 276 -25.96 2.49 5.72
CA ASN A 276 -26.81 2.79 4.57
C ASN A 276 -27.02 4.29 4.31
N ALA A 277 -26.27 5.17 4.97
CA ALA A 277 -26.42 6.61 4.77
C ALA A 277 -25.28 7.21 3.93
N ILE A 278 -25.61 8.20 3.11
CA ILE A 278 -24.65 9.08 2.43
C ILE A 278 -25.17 10.52 2.46
N GLY A 279 -24.35 11.46 2.92
CA GLY A 279 -24.71 12.88 2.99
C GLY A 279 -24.27 13.66 1.76
N PHE A 280 -25.04 14.66 1.38
CA PHE A 280 -24.72 15.61 0.32
C PHE A 280 -24.92 17.04 0.81
N ARG A 281 -23.86 17.83 0.71
CA ARG A 281 -23.89 19.23 1.13
C ARG A 281 -23.89 20.15 -0.09
N ASN A 282 -24.89 21.03 -0.15
CA ASN A 282 -24.97 22.03 -1.20
C ASN A 282 -24.08 23.25 -0.94
N PHE A 283 -23.91 24.09 -1.96
CA PHE A 283 -23.08 25.30 -1.92
C PHE A 283 -23.58 26.39 -0.94
N ILE A 284 -24.76 26.21 -0.34
CA ILE A 284 -25.34 27.07 0.69
C ILE A 284 -25.07 26.51 2.10
N GLY A 285 -24.56 25.26 2.18
CA GLY A 285 -24.25 24.58 3.45
C GLY A 285 -25.40 23.76 4.01
N GLN A 286 -26.50 23.59 3.26
CA GLN A 286 -27.57 22.66 3.64
C GLN A 286 -27.09 21.23 3.41
N ASN A 287 -27.37 20.36 4.37
CA ASN A 287 -26.99 18.95 4.33
C ASN A 287 -28.24 18.11 4.12
N GLU A 288 -28.18 17.19 3.15
CA GLU A 288 -29.23 16.23 2.87
C GLU A 288 -28.65 14.83 2.96
N ASN A 289 -29.27 13.97 3.77
CA ASN A 289 -28.81 12.59 3.96
C ASN A 289 -29.72 11.66 3.18
N VAL A 290 -29.13 10.84 2.32
CA VAL A 290 -29.82 9.78 1.60
C VAL A 290 -29.65 8.48 2.38
N ILE A 291 -30.77 7.92 2.81
CA ILE A 291 -30.83 6.58 3.39
C ILE A 291 -31.08 5.61 2.25
N ILE A 292 -30.06 4.86 1.87
CA ILE A 292 -30.12 3.88 0.80
C ILE A 292 -30.93 2.67 1.31
N PRO A 293 -31.89 2.16 0.52
CA PRO A 293 -32.65 0.99 0.91
C PRO A 293 -31.73 -0.21 1.14
N SER A 294 -32.13 -1.11 2.03
CA SER A 294 -31.36 -2.32 2.25
C SER A 294 -31.44 -3.25 1.04
N GLY A 295 -30.30 -3.83 0.66
CA GLY A 295 -30.22 -4.69 -0.52
C GLY A 295 -28.81 -4.91 -1.02
N SER A 296 -28.69 -5.82 -1.98
CA SER A 296 -27.47 -6.04 -2.75
C SER A 296 -27.45 -5.10 -3.94
N TYR A 297 -26.37 -4.35 -4.13
CA TYR A 297 -26.24 -3.43 -5.25
C TYR A 297 -24.93 -3.67 -5.99
N GLU A 298 -24.97 -3.60 -7.31
CA GLU A 298 -23.77 -3.32 -8.09
C GLU A 298 -23.45 -1.81 -8.03
N LEU A 299 -22.18 -1.42 -8.21
CA LEU A 299 -21.79 0.00 -8.14
C LEU A 299 -22.64 0.91 -9.06
N TYR A 300 -22.96 0.47 -10.27
CA TYR A 300 -23.79 1.26 -11.21
C TYR A 300 -25.27 1.32 -10.78
N GLN A 301 -25.76 0.30 -10.07
CA GLN A 301 -27.12 0.26 -9.54
C GLN A 301 -27.22 1.19 -8.34
N LEU A 302 -26.23 1.16 -7.46
CA LEU A 302 -26.14 2.08 -6.32
C LEU A 302 -26.07 3.54 -6.81
N GLU A 303 -25.26 3.81 -7.84
CA GLU A 303 -25.23 5.10 -8.52
C GLU A 303 -26.62 5.52 -8.98
N SER A 304 -27.32 4.64 -9.70
CA SER A 304 -28.65 4.91 -10.23
C SER A 304 -29.69 5.16 -9.13
N VAL A 305 -29.61 4.43 -8.01
CA VAL A 305 -30.49 4.60 -6.85
C VAL A 305 -30.26 5.96 -6.20
N ILE A 306 -29.00 6.31 -5.93
CA ILE A 306 -28.65 7.60 -5.31
C ILE A 306 -29.07 8.77 -6.22
N GLN A 307 -28.85 8.66 -7.54
CA GLN A 307 -29.32 9.66 -8.50
C GLN A 307 -30.85 9.80 -8.51
N LYS A 308 -31.59 8.67 -8.48
CA LYS A 308 -33.07 8.67 -8.47
C LYS A 308 -33.68 9.20 -7.17
N MET A 309 -32.99 9.04 -6.05
CA MET A 309 -33.46 9.55 -4.76
C MET A 309 -33.27 11.07 -4.64
N MET A 310 -32.39 11.67 -5.44
CA MET A 310 -32.02 13.08 -5.37
C MET A 310 -31.96 13.77 -6.76
N PRO A 311 -32.98 13.62 -7.63
CA PRO A 311 -32.89 14.02 -9.04
C PRO A 311 -32.76 15.54 -9.22
N ASP A 312 -33.37 16.31 -8.31
CA ASP A 312 -33.38 17.77 -8.35
C ASP A 312 -32.28 18.40 -7.48
N TYR A 313 -31.62 17.60 -6.64
CA TYR A 313 -30.57 18.06 -5.72
C TYR A 313 -29.17 17.76 -6.27
N ILE A 314 -28.92 16.57 -6.81
CA ILE A 314 -27.60 16.16 -7.31
C ILE A 314 -27.60 16.09 -8.84
N THR A 315 -26.94 17.06 -9.47
CA THR A 315 -26.88 17.12 -10.94
C THR A 315 -25.98 16.05 -11.59
N PHE A 316 -25.10 15.41 -10.83
CA PHE A 316 -24.19 14.35 -11.30
C PHE A 316 -23.64 13.58 -10.11
N PHE A 317 -23.72 12.25 -10.16
CA PHE A 317 -23.13 11.33 -9.19
C PHE A 317 -22.68 10.07 -9.92
N GLU A 318 -21.45 9.60 -9.75
CA GLU A 318 -20.90 8.45 -10.45
C GLU A 318 -20.09 7.58 -9.49
N LEU A 319 -20.28 6.25 -9.57
CA LEU A 319 -19.53 5.27 -8.80
C LEU A 319 -18.83 4.28 -9.73
N LYS A 320 -17.50 4.20 -9.64
CA LYS A 320 -16.68 3.33 -10.50
C LYS A 320 -15.67 2.50 -9.73
N ALA A 321 -15.39 1.29 -10.22
CA ALA A 321 -14.26 0.51 -9.77
C ALA A 321 -13.01 0.86 -10.60
N ASN A 322 -11.86 1.01 -9.93
CA ASN A 322 -10.57 1.17 -10.58
C ASN A 322 -9.90 -0.20 -10.74
N SER A 323 -9.85 -0.71 -11.97
CA SER A 323 -9.31 -2.04 -12.29
C SER A 323 -7.82 -2.23 -11.97
N ARG A 324 -7.04 -1.14 -11.82
CA ARG A 324 -5.61 -1.22 -11.46
C ARG A 324 -5.37 -1.24 -9.95
N THR A 325 -6.24 -0.59 -9.19
CA THR A 325 -6.05 -0.42 -7.73
C THR A 325 -7.05 -1.21 -6.90
N LEU A 326 -8.06 -1.82 -7.54
CA LEU A 326 -9.19 -2.50 -6.91
C LEU A 326 -9.91 -1.63 -5.88
N LYS A 327 -10.07 -0.34 -6.19
CA LYS A 327 -10.67 0.70 -5.31
C LYS A 327 -11.88 1.36 -5.94
N CYS A 328 -12.80 1.85 -5.11
CA CYS A 328 -13.97 2.60 -5.53
C CYS A 328 -13.60 4.08 -5.80
N ILE A 329 -14.22 4.68 -6.81
CA ILE A 329 -14.12 6.07 -7.21
C ILE A 329 -15.53 6.66 -7.17
N ILE A 330 -15.72 7.70 -6.35
CA ILE A 330 -16.94 8.52 -6.34
C ILE A 330 -16.67 9.78 -7.15
N SER A 331 -17.56 10.20 -8.03
CA SER A 331 -17.53 11.54 -8.64
C SER A 331 -18.89 12.21 -8.44
N CYS A 332 -18.95 13.40 -7.86
CA CYS A 332 -20.22 14.06 -7.52
C CYS A 332 -20.18 15.55 -7.86
N SER A 333 -21.34 16.14 -8.17
CA SER A 333 -21.48 17.60 -8.35
C SER A 333 -21.56 18.39 -7.04
N HIS A 334 -21.74 17.69 -5.92
CA HIS A 334 -21.91 18.26 -4.58
C HIS A 334 -20.83 17.73 -3.62
N ASP A 335 -20.67 18.42 -2.49
CA ASP A 335 -19.81 17.94 -1.42
C ASP A 335 -20.44 16.65 -0.86
N VAL A 336 -19.65 15.60 -0.74
CA VAL A 336 -20.12 14.29 -0.25
C VAL A 336 -19.71 14.15 1.21
N ASP A 337 -20.68 14.12 2.10
CA ASP A 337 -20.47 13.93 3.53
C ASP A 337 -20.56 12.45 3.88
N LEU A 338 -19.40 11.82 4.03
CA LEU A 338 -19.28 10.44 4.48
C LEU A 338 -19.08 10.34 6.00
N GLY A 339 -19.06 11.46 6.72
CA GLY A 339 -19.01 11.53 8.19
C GLY A 339 -20.37 11.39 8.87
N VAL A 340 -21.44 11.18 8.10
CA VAL A 340 -22.80 11.02 8.61
C VAL A 340 -22.96 9.75 9.46
N GLU A 341 -23.92 9.76 10.38
CA GLU A 341 -24.29 8.57 11.15
C GLU A 341 -24.76 7.45 10.21
N ASN A 342 -24.39 6.20 10.51
CA ASN A 342 -24.67 5.02 9.66
C ASN A 342 -24.12 5.11 8.24
N SER A 343 -22.99 5.80 8.05
CA SER A 343 -22.37 6.05 6.74
C SER A 343 -21.97 4.77 5.99
N ILE A 344 -22.22 4.78 4.67
CA ILE A 344 -21.79 3.74 3.72
C ILE A 344 -20.28 3.76 3.45
N ALA A 345 -19.52 4.71 4.02
CA ALA A 345 -18.10 4.89 3.76
C ALA A 345 -17.28 3.60 3.94
N LYS A 346 -17.56 2.83 5.00
CA LYS A 346 -16.85 1.57 5.30
C LYS A 346 -17.06 0.52 4.20
N LEU A 347 -18.28 0.40 3.68
CA LEU A 347 -18.62 -0.54 2.59
C LEU A 347 -17.94 -0.17 1.27
N LEU A 348 -17.83 1.12 0.98
CA LEU A 348 -17.19 1.63 -0.24
C LEU A 348 -15.67 1.84 -0.08
N GLY A 349 -15.13 1.58 1.11
CA GLY A 349 -13.70 1.71 1.44
C GLY A 349 -13.20 3.13 1.72
N PHE A 350 -14.07 4.13 1.85
CA PHE A 350 -13.71 5.53 2.12
C PHE A 350 -13.55 5.83 3.62
N ARG A 351 -12.92 6.97 3.94
CA ARG A 351 -12.89 7.49 5.32
C ARG A 351 -14.19 8.24 5.60
N SER A 352 -14.68 8.16 6.83
CA SER A 352 -15.90 8.86 7.26
C SER A 352 -15.65 10.35 7.51
N VAL A 353 -15.49 11.13 6.44
CA VAL A 353 -15.21 12.59 6.49
C VAL A 353 -16.01 13.33 5.40
N LEU A 354 -16.08 14.65 5.48
CA LEU A 354 -16.64 15.49 4.43
C LEU A 354 -15.65 15.66 3.27
N TYR A 355 -16.11 15.39 2.05
CA TYR A 355 -15.37 15.56 0.81
C TYR A 355 -15.92 16.76 0.03
N THR A 356 -15.18 17.87 0.01
CA THR A 356 -15.63 19.14 -0.59
C THR A 356 -15.30 19.27 -2.09
N THR A 357 -16.16 19.94 -2.86
CA THR A 357 -16.03 20.25 -4.30
C THR A 357 -15.03 21.38 -4.59
N ASP A 358 -14.63 22.16 -3.58
CA ASP A 358 -13.68 23.26 -3.74
C ASP A 358 -12.24 22.79 -3.58
N VAL A 359 -11.74 22.16 -4.65
CA VAL A 359 -10.38 21.64 -4.71
C VAL A 359 -9.65 22.35 -5.86
N THR A 360 -9.17 23.56 -5.58
CA THR A 360 -7.74 23.85 -5.80
C THR A 360 -6.96 23.32 -4.60
N ALA A 361 -7.18 22.08 -4.17
CA ALA A 361 -5.99 21.31 -3.93
C ALA A 361 -5.52 21.01 -5.34
N ASP A 362 -4.32 21.46 -5.65
CA ASP A 362 -3.58 20.83 -6.73
C ASP A 362 -3.70 19.29 -6.56
N TYR A 363 -3.35 18.54 -7.59
CA TYR A 363 -2.84 17.21 -7.32
C TYR A 363 -1.68 17.37 -6.33
N ILE A 364 -1.99 17.30 -5.02
CA ILE A 364 -1.00 17.10 -3.99
C ILE A 364 -0.70 15.64 -4.17
N ASP A 365 0.35 15.39 -4.94
CA ASP A 365 1.11 14.19 -4.78
C ASP A 365 1.58 14.16 -3.32
N ASP A 366 0.75 13.62 -2.45
CA ASP A 366 1.14 13.34 -1.07
C ASP A 366 2.06 12.11 -1.04
N CYS A 367 2.59 11.67 -2.20
CA CYS A 367 3.81 10.88 -2.24
C CYS A 367 4.94 11.74 -1.68
N LYS A 368 5.05 11.68 -0.35
CA LYS A 368 6.18 12.19 0.42
C LYS A 368 7.49 11.68 -0.16
N ILE A 369 7.49 10.43 -0.64
CA ILE A 369 8.59 9.80 -1.38
C ILE A 369 8.26 9.87 -2.87
N THR A 370 9.06 10.60 -3.64
CA THR A 370 8.93 10.72 -5.10
C THR A 370 9.68 9.60 -5.82
N HIS A 371 10.70 9.02 -5.18
CA HIS A 371 11.52 7.96 -5.78
C HIS A 371 12.21 7.09 -4.72
N LYS A 372 12.34 5.79 -4.96
CA LYS A 372 13.18 4.84 -4.20
C LYS A 372 14.04 4.08 -5.21
N SER A 373 15.36 4.19 -5.12
CA SER A 373 16.31 3.40 -5.93
C SER A 373 17.31 2.66 -5.07
N TYR A 374 17.65 1.43 -5.45
CA TYR A 374 18.69 0.66 -4.78
C TYR A 374 20.06 1.01 -5.37
N HIS A 375 20.95 1.49 -4.52
CA HIS A 375 22.34 1.77 -4.87
C HIS A 375 23.23 0.65 -4.34
N SER A 376 24.28 0.33 -5.09
CA SER A 376 25.21 -0.76 -4.79
C SER A 376 26.51 -0.18 -4.25
N PHE A 377 26.90 -0.61 -3.06
CA PHE A 377 28.15 -0.22 -2.42
C PHE A 377 29.03 -1.46 -2.26
N THR A 378 30.27 -1.37 -2.70
CA THR A 378 31.24 -2.47 -2.69
C THR A 378 32.28 -2.28 -1.59
N PRO A 379 32.96 -3.35 -1.16
CA PRO A 379 34.07 -3.25 -0.21
C PRO A 379 35.19 -2.33 -0.69
N TYR A 380 35.94 -1.72 0.23
CA TYR A 380 37.14 -0.93 -0.07
C TYR A 380 38.38 -1.79 -0.32
N SER A 381 38.47 -2.96 0.30
CA SER A 381 39.62 -3.85 0.23
C SER A 381 39.71 -4.55 -1.14
N SER A 382 40.83 -5.26 -1.35
CA SER A 382 41.14 -6.05 -2.54
C SER A 382 39.92 -6.85 -3.05
N SER A 383 39.87 -7.12 -4.36
CA SER A 383 38.84 -7.99 -4.95
C SER A 383 38.80 -9.40 -4.35
N ALA A 384 39.86 -9.80 -3.64
CA ALA A 384 39.88 -11.03 -2.86
C ALA A 384 39.12 -10.85 -1.54
N LEU A 385 38.25 -11.80 -1.20
CA LEU A 385 37.48 -11.85 0.04
C LEU A 385 37.91 -13.06 0.90
N PRO A 386 39.16 -13.09 1.40
CA PRO A 386 39.71 -14.26 2.08
C PRO A 386 39.17 -14.42 3.51
N TYR A 387 39.44 -15.59 4.09
CA TYR A 387 39.11 -15.92 5.48
C TYR A 387 39.83 -15.01 6.48
N ASN A 388 39.20 -14.76 7.62
CA ASN A 388 39.72 -13.94 8.73
C ASN A 388 40.01 -12.48 8.40
N GLU A 389 39.60 -11.99 7.22
CA GLU A 389 39.72 -10.58 6.86
C GLU A 389 38.42 -9.81 7.08
N GLU A 390 38.58 -8.52 7.35
CA GLU A 390 37.47 -7.58 7.47
C GLU A 390 37.07 -7.03 6.10
N ILE A 391 35.81 -7.24 5.76
CA ILE A 391 35.16 -6.67 4.58
C ILE A 391 34.43 -5.40 5.02
N ARG A 392 34.96 -4.24 4.65
CA ARG A 392 34.40 -2.92 5.01
C ARG A 392 33.70 -2.29 3.83
N ILE A 393 32.41 -1.98 3.98
CA ILE A 393 31.56 -1.32 2.98
C ILE A 393 31.03 -0.03 3.58
N ASN A 394 31.22 1.12 2.94
CA ASN A 394 30.76 2.41 3.45
C ASN A 394 29.82 3.10 2.46
N VAL A 395 28.91 3.87 3.03
CA VAL A 395 27.98 4.76 2.35
C VAL A 395 28.31 6.17 2.80
N GLN A 396 29.10 6.88 1.98
CA GLN A 396 29.56 8.25 2.26
C GLN A 396 28.64 9.34 1.69
N ASN A 397 27.46 8.98 1.17
CA ASN A 397 26.57 9.92 0.49
C ASN A 397 25.77 10.77 1.51
N MET A 398 26.42 11.77 2.11
CA MET A 398 25.87 12.73 3.07
C MET A 398 24.60 13.46 2.56
N ASP A 399 24.49 13.69 1.25
CA ASP A 399 23.34 14.37 0.65
C ASP A 399 22.14 13.45 0.34
N SER A 400 22.25 12.15 0.64
CA SER A 400 21.24 11.15 0.28
C SER A 400 20.45 10.65 1.49
N TYR A 401 19.12 10.52 1.34
CA TYR A 401 18.27 9.92 2.36
C TYR A 401 18.30 8.41 2.20
N THR A 402 18.84 7.71 3.17
CA THR A 402 19.01 6.26 3.12
C THR A 402 17.98 5.56 3.99
N LEU A 403 17.62 4.32 3.65
CA LEU A 403 16.63 3.53 4.39
C LEU A 403 17.19 2.14 4.76
N PRO A 404 17.94 2.03 5.87
CA PRO A 404 18.64 0.80 6.25
C PRO A 404 17.73 -0.41 6.44
N CYS A 405 16.50 -0.21 6.94
CA CYS A 405 15.55 -1.29 7.21
C CYS A 405 15.12 -2.09 5.96
N GLU A 406 15.29 -1.50 4.78
CA GLU A 406 14.97 -2.08 3.48
C GLU A 406 16.24 -2.48 2.70
N SER A 407 17.41 -2.39 3.34
CA SER A 407 18.70 -2.72 2.75
C SER A 407 19.09 -4.18 2.97
N TYR A 408 19.98 -4.68 2.11
CA TYR A 408 20.42 -6.07 2.16
C TYR A 408 21.84 -6.22 1.61
N ILE A 409 22.53 -7.27 2.05
CA ILE A 409 23.82 -7.69 1.51
C ILE A 409 23.54 -8.67 0.39
N PHE A 410 24.10 -8.43 -0.78
CA PHE A 410 24.09 -9.32 -1.92
C PHE A 410 25.41 -10.08 -1.99
N ILE A 411 25.35 -11.40 -2.10
CA ILE A 411 26.51 -12.29 -2.08
C ILE A 411 26.46 -13.22 -3.28
N GLU A 412 27.56 -13.31 -4.01
CA GLU A 412 27.81 -14.32 -5.03
C GLU A 412 29.06 -15.10 -4.67
N GLY A 413 29.02 -16.41 -4.92
CA GLY A 413 30.14 -17.28 -4.62
C GLY A 413 30.08 -18.61 -5.34
N LYS A 414 31.17 -19.35 -5.19
CA LYS A 414 31.35 -20.69 -5.74
C LYS A 414 31.78 -21.66 -4.65
N VAL A 415 31.24 -22.86 -4.68
CA VAL A 415 31.65 -23.96 -3.81
C VAL A 415 32.72 -24.78 -4.53
N TYR A 416 33.91 -24.87 -3.97
CA TYR A 416 34.96 -25.75 -4.47
C TYR A 416 34.85 -27.11 -3.79
N LYS A 417 34.44 -28.12 -4.56
CA LYS A 417 34.37 -29.50 -4.12
C LYS A 417 35.55 -30.30 -4.72
N PRO A 418 36.48 -30.81 -3.91
CA PRO A 418 37.55 -31.69 -4.37
C PRO A 418 37.02 -32.95 -5.08
N THR A 419 37.78 -33.51 -6.01
CA THR A 419 37.38 -34.72 -6.78
C THR A 419 37.26 -35.97 -5.92
N ASP A 420 37.96 -36.01 -4.78
CA ASP A 420 37.95 -37.09 -3.82
C ASP A 420 36.85 -36.94 -2.74
N ALA A 421 36.14 -35.81 -2.72
CA ALA A 421 35.00 -35.58 -1.82
C ALA A 421 33.72 -36.28 -2.33
N ALA A 422 32.96 -36.88 -1.41
CA ALA A 422 31.75 -37.64 -1.71
C ALA A 422 30.48 -36.86 -1.34
N GLY A 423 29.31 -37.40 -1.66
CA GLY A 423 28.01 -36.80 -1.31
C GLY A 423 27.63 -35.52 -2.06
N GLU A 424 26.49 -34.96 -1.71
CA GLU A 424 25.94 -33.69 -2.19
C GLU A 424 26.19 -32.60 -1.14
N VAL A 425 26.68 -31.44 -1.56
CA VAL A 425 26.92 -30.29 -0.66
C VAL A 425 25.67 -29.44 -0.60
N ARG A 426 25.19 -29.15 0.62
CA ARG A 426 24.01 -28.32 0.87
C ARG A 426 24.34 -27.20 1.84
N PHE A 427 23.65 -26.08 1.73
CA PHE A 427 23.76 -25.01 2.71
C PHE A 427 22.97 -25.37 3.97
N SER A 428 23.60 -25.17 5.12
CA SER A 428 22.93 -25.19 6.42
C SER A 428 21.80 -24.17 6.44
N ASN A 429 20.80 -24.38 7.29
CA ASN A 429 19.78 -23.36 7.49
C ASN A 429 20.43 -22.05 7.92
N ASN A 430 20.08 -20.94 7.26
CA ASN A 430 20.73 -19.64 7.46
C ASN A 430 22.21 -19.59 7.03
N GLY A 431 22.65 -20.49 6.14
CA GLY A 431 24.05 -20.75 5.82
C GLY A 431 24.86 -19.52 5.38
N LEU A 432 24.23 -18.51 4.77
CA LEU A 432 24.92 -17.28 4.38
C LEU A 432 25.41 -16.44 5.57
N ALA A 433 24.68 -16.44 6.68
CA ALA A 433 25.09 -15.72 7.87
C ALA A 433 26.28 -16.41 8.57
N PHE A 434 26.41 -17.74 8.44
CA PHE A 434 27.54 -18.52 8.95
C PHE A 434 28.86 -18.27 8.22
N LEU A 435 28.82 -17.63 7.03
CA LEU A 435 30.04 -17.21 6.35
C LEU A 435 30.82 -16.14 7.13
N PHE A 436 30.19 -15.48 8.10
CA PHE A 436 30.78 -14.39 8.86
C PHE A 436 30.86 -14.76 10.34
N SER A 437 32.01 -14.46 10.97
CA SER A 437 32.20 -14.63 12.41
C SER A 437 31.62 -13.47 13.21
N GLU A 438 31.59 -12.27 12.61
CA GLU A 438 31.09 -11.05 13.21
C GLU A 438 30.55 -10.10 12.14
N MET A 439 29.48 -9.37 12.46
CA MET A 439 29.01 -8.24 11.65
C MET A 439 28.81 -7.02 12.54
N ARG A 440 29.22 -5.84 12.06
CA ARG A 440 29.05 -4.56 12.75
C ARG A 440 28.42 -3.52 11.84
N TYR A 441 27.48 -2.76 12.39
CA TYR A 441 26.86 -1.62 11.74
C TYR A 441 27.21 -0.35 12.51
N GLU A 442 27.84 0.60 11.82
CA GLU A 442 28.31 1.86 12.38
C GLU A 442 27.66 3.05 11.68
N ILE A 443 27.41 4.12 12.46
CA ILE A 443 26.99 5.43 11.95
C ILE A 443 28.04 6.44 12.41
N ASN A 444 28.58 7.23 11.48
CA ASN A 444 29.62 8.23 11.74
C ASN A 444 30.83 7.71 12.54
N GLY A 445 31.19 6.43 12.37
CA GLY A 445 32.28 5.77 13.07
C GLY A 445 31.96 5.28 14.49
N ILE A 446 30.70 5.41 14.92
CA ILE A 446 30.21 4.87 16.19
C ILE A 446 29.45 3.57 15.95
N GLU A 447 29.80 2.54 16.72
CA GLU A 447 29.13 1.24 16.69
C GLU A 447 27.69 1.35 17.19
N ILE A 448 26.74 1.09 16.29
CA ILE A 448 25.32 1.05 16.64
C ILE A 448 24.93 -0.34 17.12
N GLN A 449 25.40 -1.36 16.42
CA GLN A 449 25.16 -2.74 16.77
C GLN A 449 26.28 -3.63 16.27
N LYS A 450 26.73 -4.53 17.14
CA LYS A 450 27.69 -5.60 16.84
C LYS A 450 27.05 -6.95 17.09
N LEU A 451 27.16 -7.82 16.10
CA LEU A 451 26.62 -9.17 16.14
C LEU A 451 27.75 -10.18 16.09
N ARG A 452 27.91 -10.95 17.17
CA ARG A 452 28.82 -12.10 17.22
C ARG A 452 28.11 -13.36 16.73
N SER A 453 28.81 -14.17 15.95
CA SER A 453 28.27 -15.39 15.31
C SER A 453 26.90 -15.14 14.67
N PRO A 454 26.83 -14.30 13.61
CA PRO A 454 25.60 -13.98 12.88
C PRO A 454 24.73 -15.19 12.56
N GLY A 455 25.32 -16.32 12.16
CA GLY A 455 24.59 -17.56 11.87
C GLY A 455 23.73 -18.05 13.05
N VAL A 456 24.34 -18.31 14.21
CA VAL A 456 23.63 -18.84 15.39
C VAL A 456 22.67 -17.81 15.98
N SER A 457 23.11 -16.56 16.14
CA SER A 457 22.31 -15.49 16.75
C SER A 457 21.04 -15.20 15.95
N SER A 458 21.16 -15.05 14.62
CA SER A 458 19.99 -14.83 13.78
C SER A 458 19.14 -16.10 13.64
N CYS A 459 19.69 -17.32 13.69
CA CYS A 459 18.88 -18.55 13.79
C CYS A 459 17.99 -18.56 15.05
N LEU A 460 18.56 -18.32 16.24
CA LEU A 460 17.81 -18.28 17.50
C LEU A 460 16.64 -17.31 17.43
N LYS A 461 16.89 -16.11 16.89
CA LYS A 461 15.86 -15.08 16.69
C LYS A 461 14.83 -15.48 15.64
N ALA A 462 15.29 -15.94 14.47
CA ALA A 462 14.49 -16.15 13.27
C ALA A 462 13.44 -17.26 13.45
N TYR A 463 13.80 -18.40 14.05
CA TYR A 463 12.85 -19.48 14.30
C TYR A 463 11.67 -19.06 15.17
N CYS A 464 11.90 -18.13 16.11
CA CYS A 464 10.84 -17.57 16.95
C CYS A 464 10.07 -16.44 16.25
N SER A 465 10.69 -15.75 15.29
CA SER A 465 10.20 -14.47 14.76
C SER A 465 9.38 -14.59 13.47
N TYR A 466 9.78 -15.48 12.56
CA TYR A 466 9.18 -15.57 11.23
C TYR A 466 7.91 -16.42 11.19
N THR A 467 7.14 -16.18 10.14
CA THR A 467 5.92 -16.94 9.82
C THR A 467 6.14 -17.80 8.58
N PRO A 468 5.28 -18.81 8.33
CA PRO A 468 5.31 -19.57 7.08
C PRO A 468 5.13 -18.71 5.82
N ASN A 469 4.57 -17.50 5.94
CA ASN A 469 4.45 -16.56 4.83
C ASN A 469 5.77 -15.90 4.43
N ASP A 470 6.75 -15.88 5.34
CA ASP A 470 8.08 -15.30 5.10
C ASP A 470 9.04 -16.28 4.39
N LEU A 471 8.74 -17.59 4.41
CA LEU A 471 9.65 -18.66 3.94
C LEU A 471 10.18 -18.44 2.52
N ASN A 472 9.29 -18.13 1.57
CA ASN A 472 9.71 -17.89 0.17
C ASN A 472 10.71 -16.73 0.04
N ALA A 473 10.63 -15.72 0.91
CA ALA A 473 11.61 -14.63 0.92
C ALA A 473 12.93 -15.07 1.58
N LEU A 474 12.84 -15.95 2.59
CA LEU A 474 13.97 -16.50 3.33
C LEU A 474 14.73 -17.62 2.59
N GLU A 475 14.19 -18.15 1.49
CA GLU A 475 14.95 -19.01 0.55
C GLU A 475 16.25 -18.34 0.09
N ASN A 476 16.26 -17.00 0.01
CA ASN A 476 17.46 -16.22 -0.29
C ASN A 476 18.57 -16.36 0.75
N MET A 477 18.27 -16.93 1.91
CA MET A 477 19.16 -17.13 3.04
C MET A 477 19.33 -18.61 3.40
N ALA A 478 18.93 -19.52 2.51
CA ALA A 478 18.94 -20.97 2.72
C ALA A 478 18.05 -21.39 3.91
N TRP A 479 16.89 -20.77 4.07
CA TRP A 479 15.93 -21.24 5.07
C TRP A 479 15.00 -22.30 4.49
N ASP A 480 14.94 -23.44 5.17
CA ASP A 480 14.02 -24.53 4.93
C ASP A 480 13.28 -24.89 6.23
N SER A 481 11.95 -24.92 6.19
CA SER A 481 11.13 -25.29 7.35
C SER A 481 10.66 -26.74 7.34
N ALA A 482 10.77 -27.45 6.21
CA ALA A 482 10.41 -28.86 6.13
C ALA A 482 11.47 -29.71 6.84
N MET A 483 12.74 -29.29 6.77
CA MET A 483 13.88 -29.94 7.45
C MET A 483 13.99 -31.44 7.15
N ASP A 484 13.62 -31.81 5.92
CA ASP A 484 13.61 -33.19 5.45
C ASP A 484 14.88 -33.51 4.64
N SER A 485 14.86 -34.61 3.88
CA SER A 485 16.00 -35.06 3.08
C SER A 485 16.23 -34.24 1.81
N GLU A 486 15.42 -33.23 1.53
CA GLU A 486 15.54 -32.35 0.35
C GLU A 486 15.86 -30.89 0.73
N ASP A 487 16.20 -30.66 2.00
CA ASP A 487 16.51 -29.35 2.55
C ASP A 487 17.58 -28.59 1.76
N ASN A 488 17.28 -27.36 1.37
CA ASN A 488 18.18 -26.45 0.65
C ASN A 488 18.85 -27.04 -0.62
N LYS A 489 18.34 -28.14 -1.18
CA LYS A 489 18.94 -28.84 -2.33
C LYS A 489 19.07 -27.95 -3.57
N ASN A 490 18.10 -27.08 -3.79
CA ASN A 490 18.05 -26.16 -4.92
C ASN A 490 18.70 -24.79 -4.63
N PHE A 491 19.40 -24.65 -3.50
CA PHE A 491 20.01 -23.37 -3.13
C PHE A 491 21.16 -22.97 -4.06
N MET A 492 21.84 -23.94 -4.66
CA MET A 492 22.91 -23.71 -5.63
C MET A 492 22.72 -24.55 -6.88
N THR A 493 23.38 -24.16 -7.97
CA THR A 493 23.36 -24.92 -9.22
C THR A 493 24.76 -24.86 -9.83
N ASN A 494 25.29 -26.01 -10.24
CA ASN A 494 26.66 -26.14 -10.74
C ASN A 494 27.70 -25.54 -9.78
N ASN A 495 27.49 -25.71 -8.46
CA ASN A 495 28.31 -25.15 -7.39
C ASN A 495 28.41 -23.61 -7.36
N ILE A 496 27.48 -22.90 -8.00
CA ILE A 496 27.42 -21.43 -8.00
C ILE A 496 26.15 -21.00 -7.28
N PHE A 497 26.24 -19.94 -6.46
CA PHE A 497 25.09 -19.32 -5.80
C PHE A 497 25.15 -17.79 -5.89
N SER A 498 23.97 -17.16 -5.88
CA SER A 498 23.79 -15.70 -5.89
C SER A 498 22.53 -15.37 -5.11
N ARG A 499 22.69 -14.73 -3.94
CA ARG A 499 21.69 -14.70 -2.87
C ARG A 499 21.82 -13.44 -2.00
N CYS A 500 20.92 -13.24 -1.03
CA CYS A 500 20.92 -12.01 -0.23
C CYS A 500 20.58 -12.21 1.26
N ILE A 501 21.24 -11.41 2.11
CA ILE A 501 20.98 -11.29 3.55
C ILE A 501 20.31 -9.93 3.80
N PRO A 502 18.99 -9.86 4.11
CA PRO A 502 18.35 -8.64 4.55
C PRO A 502 18.97 -8.14 5.86
N LEU A 503 19.29 -6.85 5.99
CA LEU A 503 19.91 -6.35 7.22
C LEU A 503 18.98 -6.49 8.43
N LYS A 504 17.66 -6.38 8.24
CA LYS A 504 16.65 -6.63 9.29
C LYS A 504 16.66 -8.05 9.85
N HIS A 505 17.30 -9.02 9.17
CA HIS A 505 17.45 -10.38 9.66
C HIS A 505 18.56 -10.50 10.72
N VAL A 506 19.59 -9.66 10.61
CA VAL A 506 20.81 -9.73 11.45
C VAL A 506 20.94 -8.55 12.41
N PHE A 507 20.42 -7.37 12.06
CA PHE A 507 20.48 -6.17 12.90
C PHE A 507 19.10 -5.72 13.32
N GLY A 508 18.89 -5.61 14.62
CA GLY A 508 17.66 -5.14 15.22
C GLY A 508 17.42 -3.64 15.00
N PHE A 509 18.50 -2.86 14.84
CA PHE A 509 18.39 -1.47 14.34
C PHE A 509 17.68 -1.42 12.98
N CYS A 510 18.05 -2.32 12.06
CA CYS A 510 17.43 -2.39 10.74
C CYS A 510 16.04 -3.06 10.78
N GLU A 511 15.69 -3.79 11.84
CA GLU A 511 14.36 -4.35 12.02
C GLU A 511 13.34 -3.29 12.47
N ASP A 512 13.72 -2.48 13.47
CA ASP A 512 12.81 -1.56 14.15
C ASP A 512 12.87 -0.12 13.62
N TYR A 513 14.05 0.37 13.23
CA TYR A 513 14.20 1.74 12.75
C TYR A 513 13.75 1.90 11.29
N LYS A 514 12.43 2.06 11.11
CA LYS A 514 11.75 2.18 9.79
C LYS A 514 11.74 3.59 9.22
N LYS A 515 12.66 4.45 9.64
CA LYS A 515 12.76 5.86 9.20
C LYS A 515 14.03 6.06 8.36
N ILE A 516 14.04 7.11 7.55
CA ILE A 516 15.23 7.49 6.78
C ILE A 516 16.32 8.02 7.71
N LEU A 517 17.58 7.76 7.36
CA LEU A 517 18.73 8.43 7.94
C LEU A 517 19.11 9.66 7.11
N LEU A 518 19.55 10.71 7.82
CA LEU A 518 19.86 12.03 7.26
C LEU A 518 21.31 12.38 7.57
N ASN A 519 22.07 12.76 6.54
CA ASN A 519 23.41 13.32 6.66
C ASN A 519 24.33 12.57 7.64
N CYS A 520 24.39 11.25 7.49
CA CYS A 520 25.27 10.41 8.28
C CYS A 520 25.96 9.38 7.40
N ASN A 521 27.26 9.19 7.65
CA ASN A 521 28.05 8.13 7.06
C ASN A 521 27.64 6.81 7.72
N GLN A 522 27.52 5.76 6.92
CA GLN A 522 27.20 4.44 7.44
C GLN A 522 28.23 3.45 6.98
N GLN A 523 28.68 2.59 7.89
CA GLN A 523 29.66 1.57 7.58
C GLN A 523 29.15 0.21 8.04
N LEU A 524 29.26 -0.75 7.14
CA LEU A 524 29.02 -2.15 7.40
C LEU A 524 30.36 -2.87 7.39
N ILE A 525 30.70 -3.52 8.50
CA ILE A 525 31.94 -4.29 8.66
C ILE A 525 31.54 -5.75 8.83
N LEU A 526 32.03 -6.62 7.95
CA LEU A 526 31.77 -8.05 7.97
C LEU A 526 33.11 -8.77 8.16
N ASN A 527 33.26 -9.53 9.24
CA ASN A 527 34.45 -10.34 9.45
C ASN A 527 34.21 -11.75 8.88
N ARG A 528 35.01 -12.16 7.89
CA ARG A 528 34.88 -13.49 7.27
C ARG A 528 35.26 -14.56 8.28
N ALA A 529 34.42 -15.59 8.42
CA ALA A 529 34.71 -16.74 9.28
C ALA A 529 36.02 -17.42 8.88
N SER A 530 36.66 -18.13 9.82
CA SER A 530 37.89 -18.87 9.56
C SER A 530 37.68 -20.16 8.75
N THR A 531 36.44 -20.67 8.75
CA THR A 531 36.03 -21.89 8.05
C THR A 531 34.63 -21.72 7.46
N ASP A 532 34.28 -22.57 6.51
CA ASP A 532 32.94 -22.65 5.91
C ASP A 532 32.09 -23.80 6.44
N LEU A 533 32.62 -24.57 7.38
CA LEU A 533 32.01 -25.82 7.82
C LEU A 533 30.67 -25.64 8.54
N ASP A 534 30.38 -24.44 9.05
CA ASP A 534 29.07 -24.12 9.61
C ASP A 534 28.05 -23.68 8.53
N ALA A 535 28.53 -23.16 7.40
CA ALA A 535 27.67 -22.67 6.32
C ALA A 535 27.11 -23.79 5.45
N ILE A 536 27.78 -24.95 5.41
CA ILE A 536 27.45 -26.10 4.57
C ILE A 536 27.50 -27.41 5.33
N HIS A 537 26.77 -28.40 4.83
CA HIS A 537 26.87 -29.79 5.26
C HIS A 537 26.79 -30.72 4.03
N VAL A 538 27.24 -31.96 4.19
CA VAL A 538 27.30 -32.95 3.10
C VAL A 538 26.41 -34.14 3.39
N VAL A 539 25.55 -34.49 2.43
CA VAL A 539 24.60 -35.60 2.54
C VAL A 539 24.75 -36.59 1.39
N GLY A 540 24.04 -37.72 1.45
CA GLY A 540 24.00 -38.71 0.37
C GLY A 540 25.14 -39.74 0.42
N GLU A 541 25.25 -40.53 -0.66
CA GLU A 541 26.12 -41.70 -0.70
C GLU A 541 27.61 -41.34 -0.54
N GLY A 542 28.28 -42.06 0.36
CA GLY A 542 29.71 -41.87 0.66
C GLY A 542 30.04 -40.67 1.57
N ALA A 543 29.07 -39.83 1.94
CA ALA A 543 29.31 -38.64 2.76
C ALA A 543 29.97 -38.96 4.12
N THR A 544 29.43 -39.96 4.83
CA THR A 544 29.92 -40.39 6.16
C THR A 544 31.24 -41.17 6.11
N ALA A 545 31.60 -41.72 4.95
CA ALA A 545 32.88 -42.43 4.77
C ALA A 545 34.02 -41.47 4.37
N ALA A 546 33.70 -40.33 3.76
CA ALA A 546 34.66 -39.38 3.20
C ALA A 546 34.81 -38.09 4.02
N VAL A 547 34.47 -38.11 5.32
CA VAL A 547 34.41 -36.90 6.17
C VAL A 547 35.69 -36.05 6.09
N ASP A 548 36.87 -36.66 6.20
CA ASP A 548 38.14 -35.91 6.16
C ASP A 548 38.45 -35.29 4.79
N LYS A 549 37.91 -35.86 3.71
CA LYS A 549 37.99 -35.28 2.36
C LYS A 549 36.96 -34.17 2.19
N ASN A 550 35.76 -34.36 2.74
CA ASN A 550 34.68 -33.37 2.72
C ASN A 550 35.02 -32.11 3.52
N LYS A 551 35.83 -32.19 4.58
CA LYS A 551 36.35 -31.01 5.31
C LYS A 551 37.20 -30.06 4.45
N LYS A 552 37.67 -30.51 3.28
CA LYS A 552 38.44 -29.67 2.34
C LYS A 552 37.55 -28.88 1.36
N ILE A 553 36.22 -29.02 1.45
CA ILE A 553 35.27 -28.22 0.66
C ILE A 553 35.33 -26.78 1.16
N THR A 554 35.42 -25.83 0.24
CA THR A 554 35.55 -24.40 0.56
C THR A 554 34.57 -23.55 -0.24
N ILE A 555 34.27 -22.35 0.26
CA ILE A 555 33.40 -21.36 -0.38
C ILE A 555 34.21 -20.13 -0.73
N GLU A 556 34.37 -19.90 -2.04
CA GLU A 556 34.96 -18.69 -2.59
C GLU A 556 33.87 -17.63 -2.81
N LEU A 557 34.02 -16.47 -2.16
CA LEU A 557 33.14 -15.32 -2.40
C LEU A 557 33.67 -14.51 -3.58
N THR A 558 32.88 -14.43 -4.65
CA THR A 558 33.23 -13.67 -5.85
C THR A 558 32.74 -12.22 -5.77
N LYS A 559 31.64 -11.98 -5.05
CA LYS A 559 31.06 -10.65 -4.91
C LYS A 559 30.32 -10.51 -3.59
N VAL A 560 30.63 -9.44 -2.87
CA VAL A 560 29.84 -8.97 -1.73
C VAL A 560 29.49 -7.51 -1.99
N THR A 561 28.22 -7.15 -1.87
CA THR A 561 27.74 -5.78 -2.16
C THR A 561 26.62 -5.42 -1.23
N TRP A 562 26.70 -4.25 -0.60
CA TRP A 562 25.59 -3.72 0.17
C TRP A 562 24.63 -2.93 -0.74
N LYS A 563 23.37 -3.36 -0.78
CA LYS A 563 22.30 -2.72 -1.53
C LYS A 563 21.50 -1.83 -0.59
N MET A 564 21.70 -0.52 -0.72
CA MET A 564 21.05 0.49 0.13
C MET A 564 19.99 1.27 -0.69
N PRO A 565 18.73 1.33 -0.24
CA PRO A 565 17.73 2.20 -0.85
C PRO A 565 18.03 3.68 -0.57
N ILE A 566 18.12 4.46 -1.64
CA ILE A 566 18.17 5.92 -1.60
C ILE A 566 16.78 6.46 -1.94
N ILE A 567 16.27 7.29 -1.04
CA ILE A 567 14.94 7.89 -1.07
C ILE A 567 15.05 9.33 -1.56
N LYS A 568 14.24 9.68 -2.55
CA LYS A 568 13.97 11.08 -2.90
C LYS A 568 12.57 11.43 -2.43
N VAL A 569 12.44 12.62 -1.88
CA VAL A 569 11.18 13.14 -1.33
C VAL A 569 10.69 14.32 -2.17
N SER A 570 9.42 14.68 -2.01
CA SER A 570 8.87 15.89 -2.63
C SER A 570 9.49 17.16 -2.05
N ASP A 571 9.54 18.26 -2.80
CA ASP A 571 10.16 19.51 -2.35
C ASP A 571 9.57 20.03 -1.03
N LYS A 572 8.27 19.80 -0.82
CA LYS A 572 7.57 20.13 0.42
C LYS A 572 8.13 19.36 1.62
N GLU A 573 8.36 18.06 1.49
CA GLU A 573 8.93 17.24 2.55
C GLU A 573 10.44 17.50 2.69
N LYS A 574 11.15 17.76 1.58
CA LYS A 574 12.56 18.18 1.60
C LYS A 574 12.75 19.43 2.46
N LEU A 575 11.90 20.45 2.31
CA LEU A 575 11.92 21.65 3.16
C LEU A 575 11.68 21.34 4.64
N LYS A 576 10.86 20.33 4.98
CA LYS A 576 10.67 19.90 6.37
C LYS A 576 11.90 19.20 6.92
N LEU A 577 12.52 18.32 6.15
CA LEU A 577 13.75 17.64 6.54
C LEU A 577 14.91 18.65 6.70
N LEU A 578 15.00 19.67 5.84
CA LEU A 578 15.95 20.76 6.00
C LEU A 578 15.70 21.54 7.30
N LYS A 579 14.44 21.82 7.66
CA LYS A 579 14.14 22.43 8.97
C LYS A 579 14.55 21.56 10.16
N VAL A 580 14.45 20.23 10.04
CA VAL A 580 14.93 19.30 11.06
C VAL A 580 16.45 19.41 11.18
N LEU A 581 17.16 19.44 10.06
CA LEU A 581 18.61 19.65 10.02
C LEU A 581 19.02 21.00 10.64
N ASP A 582 18.37 22.09 10.25
CA ASP A 582 18.61 23.44 10.77
C ASP A 582 18.30 23.57 12.27
N SER A 583 17.38 22.75 12.79
CA SER A 583 17.02 22.78 14.21
C SER A 583 18.15 22.30 15.14
N ARG A 584 19.18 21.63 14.60
CA ARG A 584 20.31 21.03 15.34
C ARG A 584 19.89 20.08 16.45
N LYS A 585 18.64 19.60 16.42
CA LYS A 585 18.13 18.65 17.41
C LYS A 585 18.65 17.25 17.11
N THR A 586 18.97 16.52 18.17
CA THR A 586 19.27 15.10 18.09
C THR A 586 18.00 14.31 17.74
N LEU A 587 18.18 13.29 16.90
CA LEU A 587 17.15 12.34 16.51
C LEU A 587 17.33 11.07 17.32
N SER A 588 16.31 10.71 18.09
CA SER A 588 16.29 9.46 18.84
C SER A 588 15.88 8.30 17.94
N CYS A 589 16.70 7.26 17.95
CA CYS A 589 16.43 5.98 17.30
C CYS A 589 16.34 4.91 18.39
N ALA A 590 15.10 4.57 18.76
CA ALA A 590 14.82 3.43 19.62
C ALA A 590 14.69 2.16 18.76
N PHE A 591 15.33 1.09 19.18
CA PHE A 591 15.30 -0.21 18.53
C PHE A 591 15.60 -1.31 19.54
N ARG A 592 15.25 -2.54 19.22
CA ARG A 592 15.66 -3.71 19.99
C ARG A 592 16.96 -4.25 19.42
N THR A 593 17.88 -4.60 20.29
CA THR A 593 19.13 -5.25 19.94
C THR A 593 19.20 -6.61 20.61
N TRP A 594 20.17 -7.42 20.20
CA TRP A 594 20.41 -8.73 20.79
C TRP A 594 21.88 -9.06 20.89
N ASP A 595 22.23 -9.64 22.04
CA ASP A 595 23.56 -10.08 22.40
C ASP A 595 23.58 -11.61 22.54
N LEU A 596 24.48 -12.27 21.81
CA LEU A 596 24.70 -13.70 21.94
C LEU A 596 25.79 -13.99 22.97
N CYS A 597 25.47 -14.86 23.93
CA CYS A 597 26.42 -15.48 24.84
C CYS A 597 26.52 -16.99 24.51
N GLU A 598 27.73 -17.52 24.50
CA GLU A 598 28.03 -18.93 24.21
C GLU A 598 28.74 -19.56 25.41
N TYR A 599 28.27 -20.73 25.82
CA TYR A 599 29.00 -21.65 26.68
C TYR A 599 29.53 -22.80 25.80
N PRO A 600 30.82 -22.81 25.45
CA PRO A 600 31.33 -23.59 24.32
C PRO A 600 31.25 -25.12 24.53
N VAL A 601 31.43 -25.61 25.76
CA VAL A 601 31.33 -27.05 26.08
C VAL A 601 30.76 -27.23 27.48
N LEU A 602 29.52 -27.70 27.57
CA LEU A 602 28.86 -27.98 28.83
C LEU A 602 29.48 -29.16 29.60
N PRO A 603 29.48 -29.14 30.94
CA PRO A 603 29.89 -30.27 31.75
C PRO A 603 28.89 -31.45 31.61
N ARG A 604 29.37 -32.68 31.79
CA ARG A 604 28.59 -33.92 31.69
C ARG A 604 27.73 -34.17 32.93
N ASN A 605 26.85 -33.23 33.25
CA ASN A 605 25.90 -33.32 34.35
C ASN A 605 24.46 -33.37 33.81
N THR A 606 23.49 -33.57 34.70
CA THR A 606 22.04 -33.48 34.41
C THR A 606 21.44 -32.14 34.80
N SER A 607 22.22 -31.28 35.47
CA SER A 607 21.82 -29.92 35.83
C SER A 607 23.03 -29.02 35.75
N HIS A 608 22.81 -27.79 35.30
CA HIS A 608 23.85 -26.79 35.18
C HIS A 608 23.29 -25.39 35.47
N SER A 609 24.12 -24.60 36.15
CA SER A 609 23.87 -23.19 36.44
C SER A 609 24.93 -22.37 35.73
N TRP A 610 24.51 -21.43 34.90
CA TRP A 610 25.37 -20.59 34.08
C TRP A 610 25.10 -19.11 34.32
N THR A 611 26.06 -18.40 34.91
CA THR A 611 26.06 -16.94 34.97
C THR A 611 26.42 -16.38 33.60
N VAL A 612 25.41 -15.90 32.87
CA VAL A 612 25.54 -15.47 31.47
C VAL A 612 26.18 -14.10 31.38
N LYS A 613 25.68 -13.13 32.16
CA LYS A 613 26.13 -11.74 32.12
C LYS A 613 25.87 -11.07 33.47
N SER A 614 26.91 -10.48 34.05
CA SER A 614 26.82 -9.64 35.25
C SER A 614 27.39 -8.26 34.89
N SER A 615 26.53 -7.27 34.62
CA SER A 615 26.97 -5.94 34.16
C SER A 615 26.04 -4.83 34.62
N SER A 616 26.61 -3.66 34.95
CA SER A 616 25.86 -2.42 35.21
C SER A 616 25.40 -1.70 33.93
N LEU A 617 25.86 -2.12 32.76
CA LEU A 617 25.56 -1.49 31.47
C LEU A 617 24.54 -2.30 30.64
N LEU A 618 24.08 -3.45 31.13
CA LEU A 618 23.08 -4.23 30.41
C LEU A 618 21.74 -3.50 30.48
N GLU A 619 21.24 -3.06 29.32
CA GLU A 619 19.90 -2.50 29.20
C GLU A 619 18.85 -3.57 29.55
N LYS A 620 17.66 -3.11 29.96
CA LYS A 620 16.56 -3.95 30.47
C LYS A 620 16.30 -5.16 29.54
N PRO A 621 16.68 -6.40 29.92
CA PRO A 621 16.53 -7.57 29.06
C PRO A 621 15.06 -7.96 28.98
N ARG A 622 14.49 -8.02 27.78
CA ARG A 622 13.07 -8.34 27.55
C ARG A 622 12.82 -9.80 27.27
N PHE A 623 13.75 -10.47 26.61
CA PHE A 623 13.63 -11.88 26.30
C PHE A 623 14.98 -12.57 26.41
N VAL A 624 14.95 -13.84 26.79
CA VAL A 624 16.06 -14.77 26.66
C VAL A 624 15.62 -15.91 25.76
N LEU A 625 16.39 -16.15 24.70
CA LEU A 625 16.24 -17.33 23.84
C LEU A 625 17.41 -18.27 24.12
N PHE A 626 17.09 -19.50 24.54
CA PHE A 626 18.08 -20.50 24.90
C PHE A 626 18.03 -21.68 23.93
N GLY A 627 19.20 -22.10 23.44
CA GLY A 627 19.32 -23.26 22.57
C GLY A 627 20.60 -24.06 22.86
N LEU A 628 20.56 -25.35 22.58
CA LEU A 628 21.69 -26.26 22.72
C LEU A 628 22.08 -26.80 21.34
N GLN A 629 23.37 -27.02 21.11
CA GLN A 629 23.87 -27.72 19.92
C GLN A 629 24.90 -28.77 20.31
N THR A 630 24.69 -30.02 19.88
CA THR A 630 25.58 -31.14 20.14
C THR A 630 26.43 -31.44 18.91
N SER A 631 27.73 -31.20 18.99
CA SER A 631 28.71 -31.53 17.94
C SER A 631 28.38 -30.98 16.54
N ARG A 632 27.75 -29.78 16.45
CA ARG A 632 27.39 -29.13 15.18
C ARG A 632 28.42 -28.11 14.69
N LYS A 633 29.02 -27.36 15.60
CA LYS A 633 29.99 -26.31 15.27
C LYS A 633 31.23 -26.90 14.60
N ASN A 634 31.62 -26.32 13.47
CA ASN A 634 32.65 -26.78 12.55
C ASN A 634 32.50 -28.26 12.12
N ASN A 635 31.26 -28.74 11.97
CA ASN A 635 30.98 -30.11 11.56
C ASN A 635 30.24 -30.19 10.22
N ILE A 636 30.95 -30.69 9.21
CA ILE A 636 30.45 -30.84 7.83
C ILE A 636 29.33 -31.88 7.68
N GLU A 637 29.11 -32.75 8.68
CA GLU A 637 28.10 -33.80 8.61
C GLU A 637 26.71 -33.33 9.06
N THR A 638 26.64 -32.17 9.74
CA THR A 638 25.42 -31.72 10.41
C THR A 638 25.10 -30.27 10.08
N ASP A 639 23.81 -29.97 9.89
CA ASP A 639 23.34 -28.60 9.74
C ASP A 639 23.57 -27.77 11.03
N ALA A 640 24.41 -26.74 10.94
CA ALA A 640 24.72 -25.83 12.04
C ALA A 640 23.57 -24.87 12.38
N GLY A 641 22.55 -24.76 11.52
CA GLY A 641 21.35 -23.97 11.75
C GLY A 641 20.28 -24.65 12.61
N ARG A 642 20.51 -25.87 13.11
CA ARG A 642 19.56 -26.64 13.93
C ARG A 642 19.99 -26.68 15.41
N PHE A 643 19.06 -26.99 16.30
CA PHE A 643 19.29 -27.07 17.75
C PHE A 643 18.83 -28.44 18.29
N ASP A 644 19.47 -28.90 19.34
CA ASP A 644 19.23 -30.22 19.92
C ASP A 644 18.48 -30.10 21.25
N HIS A 645 17.56 -31.03 21.54
CA HIS A 645 16.75 -30.96 22.76
C HIS A 645 17.55 -31.37 24.00
N CYS A 646 18.59 -32.19 23.86
CA CYS A 646 19.41 -32.74 24.96
C CYS A 646 18.61 -33.30 26.16
N GLN A 647 17.35 -33.71 25.92
CA GLN A 647 16.38 -34.10 26.94
C GLN A 647 16.16 -33.02 28.02
N LEU A 648 16.10 -31.75 27.61
CA LEU A 648 15.84 -30.61 28.47
C LEU A 648 14.49 -30.77 29.18
N LYS A 649 14.49 -30.64 30.50
CA LYS A 649 13.32 -30.78 31.35
C LYS A 649 12.81 -29.43 31.82
N ASN A 650 13.72 -28.65 32.42
CA ASN A 650 13.41 -27.36 33.04
C ASN A 650 14.47 -26.34 32.66
N LEU A 651 14.04 -25.08 32.59
CA LEU A 651 14.92 -23.92 32.41
C LEU A 651 14.34 -22.75 33.19
N LYS A 652 15.19 -22.09 33.98
CA LYS A 652 14.89 -20.89 34.74
C LYS A 652 15.94 -19.84 34.47
N VAL A 653 15.48 -18.62 34.22
CA VAL A 653 16.28 -17.43 34.12
C VAL A 653 16.13 -16.66 35.43
N HIS A 654 17.23 -16.52 36.14
CA HIS A 654 17.35 -15.66 37.29
C HIS A 654 17.81 -14.28 36.81
N LEU A 655 16.98 -13.28 37.07
CA LEU A 655 17.31 -11.88 36.83
C LEU A 655 17.40 -11.20 38.20
N ASN A 656 18.63 -10.98 38.67
CA ASN A 656 18.91 -10.58 40.04
C ASN A 656 18.25 -11.54 41.06
N SER A 657 17.26 -11.07 41.82
CA SER A 657 16.53 -11.87 42.81
C SER A 657 15.24 -12.49 42.29
N GLU A 658 14.82 -12.17 41.06
CA GLU A 658 13.60 -12.67 40.45
C GLU A 658 13.88 -13.85 39.52
N VAL A 659 12.87 -14.71 39.31
CA VAL A 659 13.01 -15.98 38.57
C VAL A 659 11.90 -16.11 37.53
N TYR A 660 12.28 -16.49 36.32
CA TYR A 660 11.40 -16.56 35.15
C TYR A 660 11.63 -17.84 34.33
N PRO A 661 10.59 -18.58 33.95
CA PRO A 661 9.24 -18.54 34.52
C PRO A 661 9.23 -19.00 36.00
N TYR A 662 8.18 -18.63 36.73
CA TYR A 662 7.98 -19.10 38.12
C TYR A 662 7.72 -20.61 38.17
N GLU A 663 6.85 -21.10 37.29
CA GLU A 663 6.57 -22.53 37.15
C GLU A 663 7.54 -23.22 36.20
N ASP A 664 7.87 -24.46 36.52
CA ASP A 664 8.73 -25.32 35.71
C ASP A 664 8.04 -25.73 34.39
N PHE A 665 8.82 -25.82 33.31
CA PHE A 665 8.32 -26.33 32.03
C PHE A 665 7.96 -27.82 32.08
N ARG A 666 8.64 -28.61 32.91
CA ARG A 666 8.45 -30.07 33.06
C ARG A 666 8.39 -30.80 31.72
N ALA A 667 9.28 -30.43 30.81
CA ALA A 667 9.31 -30.98 29.47
C ALA A 667 9.78 -32.44 29.50
N ASP A 668 9.06 -33.29 28.75
CA ASP A 668 9.46 -34.67 28.50
C ASP A 668 9.38 -34.93 26.99
N PHE A 669 10.56 -35.04 26.36
CA PHE A 669 10.68 -35.27 24.93
C PHE A 669 10.35 -36.71 24.53
N LYS A 670 10.47 -37.70 25.43
CA LYS A 670 10.15 -39.11 25.15
C LYS A 670 8.64 -39.31 25.08
N ASN A 671 7.91 -38.69 26.01
CA ASN A 671 6.45 -38.78 26.09
C ASN A 671 5.73 -37.61 25.38
N ASN A 672 6.45 -36.81 24.56
CA ASN A 672 5.89 -35.70 23.78
C ASN A 672 5.20 -34.60 24.64
N THR A 673 5.58 -34.50 25.92
CA THR A 673 5.06 -33.51 26.87
C THR A 673 5.94 -32.26 26.84
N THR A 674 5.97 -31.55 25.70
CA THR A 674 6.73 -30.28 25.56
C THR A 674 5.84 -29.10 25.18
N THR A 675 4.53 -29.22 25.42
CA THR A 675 3.53 -28.23 25.05
C THR A 675 3.83 -26.84 25.62
N LEU A 676 4.34 -26.74 26.86
CA LEU A 676 4.69 -25.45 27.48
C LEU A 676 5.88 -24.78 26.79
N LEU A 677 6.91 -25.55 26.41
CA LEU A 677 8.05 -25.02 25.63
C LEU A 677 7.60 -24.49 24.27
N TYR A 678 6.78 -25.27 23.55
CA TYR A 678 6.26 -24.85 22.26
C TYR A 678 5.35 -23.62 22.40
N LYS A 679 4.50 -23.56 23.43
CA LYS A 679 3.63 -22.40 23.70
C LYS A 679 4.44 -21.13 23.92
N ALA A 680 5.48 -21.18 24.75
CA ALA A 680 6.38 -20.05 24.98
C ALA A 680 7.06 -19.59 23.68
N ASN A 681 7.48 -20.53 22.83
CA ASN A 681 8.01 -20.21 21.50
C ASN A 681 6.97 -19.52 20.59
N THR A 682 5.73 -20.03 20.53
CA THR A 682 4.68 -19.41 19.69
C THR A 682 4.23 -18.04 20.19
N ASP A 683 4.22 -17.83 21.51
CA ASP A 683 3.81 -16.57 22.15
C ASP A 683 4.84 -15.46 21.97
N PHE A 684 6.08 -15.80 21.63
CA PHE A 684 7.13 -14.83 21.35
C PHE A 684 6.66 -13.79 20.35
N GLN A 685 6.01 -14.19 19.24
CA GLN A 685 5.56 -13.25 18.23
C GLN A 685 4.49 -12.29 18.74
N LYS A 686 3.59 -12.78 19.59
CA LYS A 686 2.53 -11.97 20.19
C LYS A 686 3.12 -10.91 21.11
N SER A 687 4.05 -11.30 21.98
CA SER A 687 4.67 -10.39 22.95
C SER A 687 5.68 -9.43 22.27
N TYR A 688 6.56 -9.96 21.42
CA TYR A 688 7.60 -9.19 20.76
C TYR A 688 7.08 -8.29 19.64
N TYR A 689 6.19 -8.76 18.77
CA TYR A 689 5.68 -7.97 17.63
C TYR A 689 4.31 -7.32 17.89
N GLU A 690 3.76 -7.46 19.09
CA GLU A 690 2.42 -6.94 19.44
C GLU A 690 1.33 -7.44 18.47
N ARG A 691 1.42 -8.70 18.06
CA ARG A 691 0.45 -9.31 17.14
C ARG A 691 -0.76 -9.86 17.89
N ASP A 692 -1.94 -9.71 17.31
CA ASP A 692 -3.18 -10.26 17.88
C ASP A 692 -3.21 -11.80 17.85
N TYR A 693 -2.47 -12.41 16.92
CA TYR A 693 -2.41 -13.86 16.71
C TYR A 693 -0.96 -14.35 16.55
N CYS A 694 -0.75 -15.65 16.84
CA CYS A 694 0.53 -16.33 16.69
C CYS A 694 0.51 -17.17 15.41
N GLU A 695 1.52 -17.02 14.56
CA GLU A 695 1.70 -17.82 13.34
C GLU A 695 3.14 -18.37 13.32
N PRO A 696 3.42 -19.41 14.10
CA PRO A 696 4.79 -19.92 14.25
C PRO A 696 5.31 -20.50 12.95
N LEU A 697 6.61 -20.31 12.69
CA LEU A 697 7.29 -20.84 11.50
C LEU A 697 7.19 -22.36 11.39
N LEU A 698 7.34 -23.06 12.52
CA LEU A 698 7.45 -24.51 12.60
C LEU A 698 6.26 -25.12 13.32
N SER A 699 5.83 -26.30 12.86
CA SER A 699 4.89 -27.14 13.61
C SER A 699 5.55 -27.70 14.88
N LYS A 700 4.74 -28.07 15.89
CA LYS A 700 5.24 -28.63 17.16
C LYS A 700 6.20 -29.82 16.96
N HIS A 701 5.88 -30.73 16.04
CA HIS A 701 6.70 -31.90 15.75
C HIS A 701 8.09 -31.53 15.20
N ILE A 702 8.14 -30.59 14.24
CA ILE A 702 9.42 -30.14 13.66
C ILE A 702 10.24 -29.37 14.70
N PHE A 703 9.58 -28.49 15.45
CA PHE A 703 10.19 -27.74 16.56
C PHE A 703 10.89 -28.68 17.56
N GLN A 704 10.19 -29.72 18.03
CA GLN A 704 10.73 -30.64 19.03
C GLN A 704 11.97 -31.40 18.56
N ASN A 705 11.97 -31.81 17.29
CA ASN A 705 13.01 -32.68 16.74
C ASN A 705 14.25 -31.92 16.27
N TYR A 706 14.10 -30.67 15.84
CA TYR A 706 15.16 -29.95 15.14
C TYR A 706 15.48 -28.57 15.70
N VAL A 707 14.56 -27.94 16.44
CA VAL A 707 14.70 -26.56 16.91
C VAL A 707 14.03 -26.33 18.28
N PRO A 708 14.38 -27.08 19.33
CA PRO A 708 13.77 -26.94 20.65
C PRO A 708 14.34 -25.73 21.42
N ILE A 709 14.15 -24.53 20.85
CA ILE A 709 14.57 -23.26 21.46
C ILE A 709 13.58 -22.88 22.56
N VAL A 710 14.10 -22.63 23.76
CA VAL A 710 13.30 -22.15 24.89
C VAL A 710 13.26 -20.64 24.89
N VAL A 711 12.06 -20.08 24.96
CA VAL A 711 11.81 -18.64 25.06
C VAL A 711 11.37 -18.31 26.47
N VAL A 712 12.04 -17.36 27.10
CA VAL A 712 11.63 -16.81 28.40
C VAL A 712 11.35 -15.32 28.24
N ASP A 713 10.11 -14.93 28.53
CA ASP A 713 9.65 -13.54 28.49
C ASP A 713 9.95 -12.86 29.83
N LEU A 714 10.78 -11.81 29.79
CA LEU A 714 11.21 -10.98 30.91
C LEU A 714 10.61 -9.57 30.82
N SER A 715 9.71 -9.31 29.86
CA SER A 715 9.21 -7.96 29.57
C SER A 715 8.39 -7.34 30.71
N TYR A 716 7.79 -8.18 31.55
CA TYR A 716 6.98 -7.77 32.71
C TYR A 716 7.78 -7.55 34.00
N GLN A 717 9.11 -7.50 33.92
CA GLN A 717 9.95 -7.22 35.09
C GLN A 717 9.71 -5.80 35.64
N ASN A 718 9.92 -5.64 36.95
CA ASN A 718 9.75 -4.38 37.65
C ASN A 718 10.70 -3.29 37.09
N ASP A 719 10.24 -2.04 37.03
CA ASP A 719 11.02 -0.92 36.51
C ASP A 719 12.23 -0.54 37.39
N ASN A 720 12.26 -1.02 38.64
CA ASN A 720 13.36 -0.78 39.59
C ASN A 720 14.70 -1.45 39.19
N VAL A 721 14.69 -2.39 38.24
CA VAL A 721 15.90 -3.08 37.74
C VAL A 721 16.89 -2.12 37.06
N LYS A 722 16.46 -0.90 36.70
CA LYS A 722 17.32 0.12 36.05
C LYS A 722 18.44 0.70 36.94
N SER A 723 18.44 0.45 38.25
CA SER A 723 19.34 1.13 39.20
C SER A 723 20.48 0.28 39.78
N SER A 724 20.53 -1.03 39.48
CA SER A 724 21.55 -1.95 39.99
C SER A 724 22.29 -2.67 38.87
N THR A 725 23.43 -3.31 39.21
CA THR A 725 24.06 -4.30 38.33
C THR A 725 23.05 -5.37 37.96
N VAL A 726 22.90 -5.66 36.67
CA VAL A 726 22.05 -6.75 36.18
C VAL A 726 22.88 -8.03 36.20
N ASP A 727 22.44 -9.00 37.00
CA ASP A 727 22.97 -10.36 37.03
C ASP A 727 21.96 -11.31 36.38
N LEU A 728 22.33 -11.87 35.23
CA LEU A 728 21.53 -12.82 34.47
C LEU A 728 22.18 -14.20 34.56
N ARG A 729 21.47 -15.14 35.20
CA ARG A 729 21.88 -16.53 35.36
C ARG A 729 20.81 -17.46 34.80
N ILE A 730 21.23 -18.53 34.13
CA ILE A 730 20.36 -19.57 33.60
C ILE A 730 20.64 -20.86 34.34
N ASP A 731 19.60 -21.41 34.97
CA ASP A 731 19.63 -22.73 35.59
C ASP A 731 18.77 -23.67 34.75
N PHE A 732 19.33 -24.80 34.33
CA PHE A 732 18.58 -25.77 33.54
C PHE A 732 18.87 -27.21 33.96
N GLU A 733 17.91 -28.09 33.69
CA GLU A 733 17.91 -29.49 34.06
C GLU A 733 17.54 -30.35 32.85
N THR A 734 18.18 -31.51 32.73
CA THR A 734 17.95 -32.51 31.68
C THR A 734 17.64 -33.88 32.31
N ASP A 735 16.81 -34.68 31.66
CA ASP A 735 16.48 -36.04 32.16
C ASP A 735 17.62 -37.04 31.96
N THR A 736 18.55 -36.76 31.04
CA THR A 736 19.75 -37.56 30.81
C THR A 736 20.99 -36.69 30.91
N VAL A 737 22.15 -37.31 31.14
CA VAL A 737 23.44 -36.61 31.12
C VAL A 737 23.62 -35.89 29.79
N ILE A 738 24.04 -34.63 29.85
CA ILE A 738 24.28 -33.80 28.65
C ILE A 738 25.32 -34.50 27.75
N PRO A 739 25.05 -34.68 26.44
CA PRO A 739 25.99 -35.29 25.52
C PRO A 739 27.34 -34.56 25.45
N GLU A 740 28.40 -35.28 25.10
CA GLU A 740 29.71 -34.66 24.88
C GLU A 740 29.67 -33.67 23.71
N LYS A 741 30.53 -32.64 23.77
CA LYS A 741 30.61 -31.57 22.75
C LYS A 741 29.30 -30.79 22.57
N THR A 742 28.51 -30.66 23.63
CA THR A 742 27.32 -29.80 23.63
C THR A 742 27.69 -28.37 24.01
N ALA A 743 27.36 -27.42 23.15
CA ALA A 743 27.43 -25.98 23.43
C ALA A 743 26.05 -25.45 23.83
N ALA A 744 26.03 -24.45 24.70
CA ALA A 744 24.82 -23.69 25.03
C ALA A 744 24.89 -22.27 24.47
N TYR A 745 23.76 -21.79 23.97
CA TYR A 745 23.61 -20.46 23.42
C TYR A 745 22.48 -19.73 24.13
N CYS A 746 22.76 -18.50 24.56
CA CYS A 746 21.78 -17.59 25.14
C CYS A 746 21.76 -16.30 24.33
N LEU A 747 20.65 -16.01 23.66
CA LEU A 747 20.40 -14.74 23.01
C LEU A 747 19.57 -13.84 23.93
N ILE A 748 20.16 -12.74 24.38
CA ILE A 748 19.49 -11.75 25.23
C ILE A 748 18.98 -10.62 24.33
N LEU A 749 17.68 -10.34 24.36
CA LEU A 749 17.08 -9.24 23.61
C LEU A 749 16.77 -8.09 24.57
N HIS A 750 17.18 -6.87 24.26
CA HIS A 750 16.91 -5.68 25.06
C HIS A 750 16.62 -4.45 24.20
N ASP A 751 15.98 -3.45 24.81
CA ASP A 751 15.68 -2.17 24.16
C ASP A 751 16.88 -1.23 24.27
N GLN A 752 17.29 -0.67 23.14
CA GLN A 752 18.37 0.30 23.02
C GLN A 752 17.85 1.61 22.42
N ILE A 753 18.39 2.74 22.90
CA ILE A 753 18.12 4.06 22.33
C ILE A 753 19.45 4.74 22.01
N ILE A 754 19.66 5.05 20.73
CA ILE A 754 20.75 5.91 20.29
C ILE A 754 20.19 7.27 19.89
N THR A 755 21.02 8.32 19.94
CA THR A 755 20.61 9.66 19.55
C THR A 755 21.65 10.31 18.67
N TYR A 756 21.38 10.48 17.38
CA TYR A 756 22.35 11.12 16.50
C TYR A 756 21.92 12.52 16.08
N ASN A 757 22.88 13.40 15.89
CA ASN A 757 22.68 14.75 15.37
C ASN A 757 22.98 14.77 13.87
N PRO A 758 21.99 14.96 13.00
CA PRO A 758 22.22 15.01 11.55
C PRO A 758 23.03 16.25 11.12
N PHE A 759 23.17 17.28 11.95
CA PHE A 759 23.94 18.48 11.63
C PHE A 759 25.42 18.34 12.02
N SER A 760 25.72 17.96 13.27
CA SER A 760 27.11 17.82 13.74
C SER A 760 27.74 16.46 13.42
N GLY A 761 26.92 15.43 13.17
CA GLY A 761 27.39 14.06 12.96
C GLY A 761 27.64 13.29 14.26
N ASP A 762 27.42 13.89 15.43
CA ASP A 762 27.54 13.20 16.72
C ASP A 762 26.48 12.11 16.85
N VAL A 763 26.82 10.96 17.45
CA VAL A 763 25.96 9.78 17.61
C VAL A 763 25.94 9.33 19.07
#